data_AF-A0AAV4MGN3-F1
#
_entry.id   AF-A0AAV4MGN3-F1
#
_cell.length_a   1.000
_cell.length_b   1.000
_cell.length_c   1.000
_cell.angle_alpha   90.00
_cell.angle_beta   90.00
_cell.angle_gamma   90.00
#
_symmetry.space_group_name_H-M   'P 1'
#
loop_
_entity.id
_entity.type
_entity.pdbx_description
1 polymer ?
#
loop_
_entity_poly.entity_id
_entity_poly.type
_entity_poly.pdbx_seq_one_letter_code
_entity_poly.pdbx_strand_id
1 'polypeptide(L)'
;MFFFLILITLLGFISGFQENIRIGIILRDGDEIAEKVIDNVFWRMLSNGPQTIPYMSVKEKVLAEDAFSFHQSICRLLNKRVGVILTPTAPSYFPLLVSYSNEYNLSIISPALLETPDDPKAPDLMPKFAVGIRPSTNRAMLDLIRDLRWEEIVYIYDNDYAPEKLQIMFRIGYGALNLKLLGIRRVSTAKEAVEFLQNLDTPGKNRIFHVVLDTESSLAKDILQLHVHHTGVRKKNYHFLLSEPTLENFWKLHEFGILSITGFLALAPDHNRSRSEKEEWIKLLGNRGPNGDPDLNISDYYYHDAALYLSQTIWGLGRRNINYRPKYFNPGETDCFQGQPDGRIAEILKKNKLQSTPTGYRELGLWTDTGTFGGIRRSSNSRTRIPGALPQVSDVDTTLRVTTILSPPYMMLKKQDNGTELLGNNRFEGYCKDMMDIICAMMQVKCQLILVEDGMYGKFDSSKERWSGMIGEIIQGKADIAIADLAVTGNRHRVVDFTDPFDLVSFSVAMKNPQAVRAFTSRFYAFNAFTPKVWICMLVSAAIFSALFHAITKFTGAPDSIQSASGIWGRRNALTMNVWFAIGSSMMQGTGVYPRSISSRILSGAWWFATTVLTCLFIASMTAQLKVNDSIGDNSPQLIQLKSLSLESILLESLEKGWPKVGILYPSNAATFIKRSSIPLYRRYAALLDENPDLKVRSREEGIRRVRESDGGFMFMMESTSSEYLAGQKPCDLLVTHDSYNFVGYGIAYSSVLDPQMK
;
A
#
# COMPACT_ATOMS: atom_id res chain seq x y z
N MET A 1 82.50 -6.72 56.74
CA MET A 1 81.25 -5.94 56.72
C MET A 1 81.04 -5.13 55.43
N PHE A 2 82.10 -4.56 54.84
CA PHE A 2 82.01 -3.80 53.57
C PHE A 2 81.67 -4.66 52.33
N PHE A 3 82.15 -5.91 52.26
CA PHE A 3 81.88 -6.83 51.14
C PHE A 3 80.43 -7.32 51.08
N PHE A 4 79.73 -7.38 52.22
CA PHE A 4 78.34 -7.84 52.30
C PHE A 4 77.35 -6.75 51.85
N LEU A 5 77.67 -5.48 52.10
CA LEU A 5 76.89 -4.35 51.58
C LEU A 5 77.02 -4.21 50.06
N ILE A 6 78.20 -4.44 49.50
CA ILE A 6 78.42 -4.37 48.05
C ILE A 6 77.67 -5.51 47.32
N LEU A 7 77.60 -6.70 47.92
CA LEU A 7 76.83 -7.82 47.36
C LEU A 7 75.32 -7.56 47.39
N ILE A 8 74.80 -6.91 48.44
CA ILE A 8 73.37 -6.52 48.52
C ILE A 8 73.05 -5.38 47.54
N THR A 9 73.97 -4.44 47.31
CA THR A 9 73.78 -3.41 46.28
C THR A 9 73.91 -3.96 44.86
N LEU A 10 74.78 -4.95 44.62
CA LEU A 10 74.89 -5.62 43.31
C LEU A 10 73.74 -6.60 43.02
N LEU A 11 73.23 -7.31 44.04
CA LEU A 11 72.02 -8.13 43.92
C LEU A 11 70.74 -7.28 43.80
N GLY A 12 70.72 -6.09 44.40
CA GLY A 12 69.66 -5.10 44.23
C GLY A 12 69.60 -4.47 42.83
N PHE A 13 70.69 -4.51 42.08
CA PHE A 13 70.75 -4.03 40.69
C PHE A 13 70.45 -5.11 39.63
N ILE A 14 70.38 -6.39 40.00
CA ILE A 14 70.06 -7.50 39.09
C ILE A 14 68.56 -7.84 39.10
N SER A 15 67.80 -7.39 40.10
CA SER A 15 66.34 -7.41 40.06
C SER A 15 65.80 -6.05 39.59
N GLY A 16 66.06 -5.73 38.32
CA GLY A 16 65.22 -4.78 37.61
C GLY A 16 63.80 -5.32 37.60
N PHE A 17 63.01 -4.94 38.60
CA PHE A 17 61.59 -5.24 38.69
C PHE A 17 60.95 -4.73 37.40
N GLN A 18 60.69 -5.62 36.44
CA GLN A 18 59.68 -5.38 35.42
C GLN A 18 58.35 -5.33 36.18
N GLU A 19 57.96 -4.15 36.68
CA GLU A 19 56.62 -3.98 37.20
C GLU A 19 55.65 -4.07 36.03
N ASN A 20 54.92 -5.18 35.97
CA ASN A 20 53.87 -5.33 34.99
C ASN A 20 52.81 -4.24 35.22
N ILE A 21 52.44 -3.49 34.18
CA ILE A 21 51.36 -2.50 34.29
C ILE A 21 50.06 -3.24 34.55
N ARG A 22 49.39 -2.95 35.67
CA ARG A 22 48.11 -3.58 36.02
C ARG A 22 46.96 -2.77 35.46
N ILE A 23 46.16 -3.42 34.61
CA ILE A 23 44.97 -2.85 33.99
C ILE A 23 43.75 -3.41 34.70
N GLY A 24 42.84 -2.56 35.17
CA GLY A 24 41.58 -2.96 35.75
C GLY A 24 40.53 -3.03 34.68
N ILE A 25 39.75 -4.11 34.67
CA ILE A 25 38.65 -4.30 33.74
C ILE A 25 37.41 -4.58 34.60
N ILE A 26 36.41 -3.72 34.47
CA ILE A 26 35.09 -3.94 35.05
C ILE A 26 34.16 -4.28 33.89
N LEU A 27 33.37 -5.33 34.02
CA LEU A 27 32.36 -5.75 33.03
C LEU A 27 31.01 -5.94 33.72
N ARG A 28 29.92 -5.82 32.94
CA ARG A 28 28.58 -6.13 33.45
C ARG A 28 28.37 -7.64 33.47
N ASP A 29 27.55 -8.12 34.40
CA ASP A 29 27.09 -9.51 34.38
C ASP A 29 26.25 -9.75 33.11
N GLY A 30 26.77 -10.60 32.21
CA GLY A 30 26.19 -10.87 30.88
C GLY A 30 27.10 -10.47 29.70
N ASP A 31 28.11 -9.62 29.92
CA ASP A 31 29.04 -9.13 28.88
C ASP A 31 30.16 -10.15 28.54
N GLU A 32 29.81 -11.43 28.35
CA GLU A 32 30.79 -12.49 28.06
C GLU A 32 31.47 -12.32 26.70
N ILE A 33 30.78 -11.75 25.72
CA ILE A 33 31.31 -11.48 24.37
C ILE A 33 32.36 -10.38 24.45
N ALA A 34 32.03 -9.26 25.08
CA ALA A 34 32.96 -8.16 25.33
C ALA A 34 34.22 -8.64 26.08
N GLU A 35 34.08 -9.53 27.08
CA GLU A 35 35.22 -10.11 27.79
C GLU A 35 36.20 -10.81 26.83
N LYS A 36 35.69 -11.66 25.93
CA LYS A 36 36.51 -12.39 24.94
C LYS A 36 37.14 -11.47 23.92
N VAL A 37 36.41 -10.44 23.49
CA VAL A 37 36.89 -9.43 22.55
C VAL A 37 38.08 -8.68 23.14
N ILE A 38 37.95 -8.21 24.37
CA ILE A 38 39.01 -7.50 25.10
C ILE A 38 40.25 -8.40 25.27
N ASP A 39 40.04 -9.65 25.67
CA ASP A 39 41.12 -10.63 25.85
C ASP A 39 41.86 -10.89 24.53
N ASN A 40 41.15 -11.00 23.41
CA ASN A 40 41.76 -11.21 22.11
C ASN A 40 42.68 -10.03 21.70
N VAL A 41 42.22 -8.79 21.90
CA VAL A 41 43.02 -7.58 21.62
C VAL A 41 44.29 -7.59 22.46
N PHE A 42 44.17 -7.84 23.75
CA PHE A 42 45.33 -7.87 24.63
C PHE A 42 46.29 -9.02 24.29
N TRP A 43 45.78 -10.19 23.94
CA TRP A 43 46.61 -11.33 23.52
C TRP A 43 47.38 -11.03 22.22
N ARG A 44 46.72 -10.42 21.23
CA ARG A 44 47.33 -10.02 19.95
C ARG A 44 48.45 -8.99 20.12
N MET A 45 48.25 -8.03 21.01
CA MET A 45 49.27 -7.01 21.29
C MET A 45 50.47 -7.60 22.04
N LEU A 46 50.23 -8.58 22.94
CA LEU A 46 51.31 -9.31 23.62
C LEU A 46 52.10 -10.22 22.67
N SER A 47 51.45 -10.84 21.68
CA SER A 47 52.09 -11.80 20.76
C SER A 47 52.82 -11.18 19.58
N ASN A 48 52.30 -10.07 19.02
CA ASN A 48 52.82 -9.47 17.79
C ASN A 48 53.58 -8.13 18.00
N GLY A 49 53.61 -7.59 19.22
CA GLY A 49 54.24 -6.30 19.51
C GLY A 49 55.77 -6.39 19.66
N PRO A 50 56.57 -5.55 18.97
CA PRO A 50 58.01 -5.49 19.19
C PRO A 50 58.30 -4.85 20.57
N GLN A 51 58.91 -5.63 21.48
CA GLN A 51 59.26 -5.25 22.87
C GLN A 51 58.12 -4.59 23.66
N THR A 52 57.13 -5.38 24.06
CA THR A 52 56.01 -4.91 24.88
C THR A 52 56.37 -4.84 26.37
N ILE A 53 55.92 -3.77 27.05
CA ILE A 53 55.88 -3.74 28.51
C ILE A 53 54.90 -4.83 28.95
N PRO A 54 55.28 -5.77 29.82
CA PRO A 54 54.34 -6.76 30.30
C PRO A 54 53.23 -6.06 31.08
N TYR A 55 51.96 -6.35 30.75
CA TYR A 55 50.81 -5.85 31.49
C TYR A 55 49.92 -7.01 31.92
N MET A 56 49.22 -6.82 33.04
CA MET A 56 48.35 -7.83 33.64
C MET A 56 46.95 -7.24 33.81
N SER A 57 45.96 -7.87 33.19
CA SER A 57 44.56 -7.52 33.37
C SER A 57 44.00 -8.13 34.66
N VAL A 58 43.37 -7.30 35.48
CA VAL A 58 42.60 -7.70 36.66
C VAL A 58 41.13 -7.42 36.37
N LYS A 59 40.31 -8.47 36.37
CA LYS A 59 38.89 -8.36 36.03
C LYS A 59 38.02 -8.39 37.28
N GLU A 60 36.99 -7.56 37.31
CA GLU A 60 35.89 -7.61 38.28
C GLU A 60 34.56 -7.56 37.49
N LYS A 61 33.51 -8.18 38.04
CA LYS A 61 32.16 -8.17 37.45
C LYS A 61 31.21 -7.40 38.36
N VAL A 62 30.28 -6.66 37.75
CA VAL A 62 29.34 -5.81 38.47
C VAL A 62 27.93 -6.05 37.91
N LEU A 63 26.96 -6.18 38.81
CA LEU A 63 25.54 -6.25 38.46
C LEU A 63 25.09 -4.91 37.86
N ALA A 64 24.24 -4.96 36.84
CA ALA A 64 23.61 -3.75 36.31
C ALA A 64 22.89 -3.01 37.45
N GLU A 65 23.05 -1.69 37.50
CA GLU A 65 22.38 -0.77 38.43
C GLU A 65 22.86 -0.75 39.90
N ASP A 66 23.84 -1.55 40.32
CA ASP A 66 24.35 -1.53 41.71
C ASP A 66 25.61 -0.65 41.91
N ALA A 67 25.40 0.56 42.43
CA ALA A 67 26.47 1.51 42.73
C ALA A 67 27.41 1.06 43.87
N PHE A 68 26.91 0.27 44.83
CA PHE A 68 27.72 -0.21 45.95
C PHE A 68 28.67 -1.33 45.50
N SER A 69 28.16 -2.29 44.72
CA SER A 69 28.99 -3.33 44.10
C SER A 69 30.06 -2.73 43.17
N PHE A 70 29.71 -1.69 42.41
CA PHE A 70 30.66 -0.95 41.59
C PHE A 70 31.78 -0.29 42.41
N HIS A 71 31.42 0.42 43.49
CA HIS A 71 32.37 1.01 44.44
C HIS A 71 33.31 -0.06 45.02
N GLN A 72 32.78 -1.20 45.45
CA GLN A 72 33.57 -2.29 46.01
C GLN A 72 34.58 -2.84 45.00
N SER A 73 34.18 -3.01 43.74
CA SER A 73 35.05 -3.45 42.66
C SER A 73 36.19 -2.46 42.38
N ILE A 74 35.90 -1.15 42.31
CA ILE A 74 36.95 -0.12 42.18
C ILE A 74 37.94 -0.19 43.35
N CYS A 75 37.45 -0.28 44.59
CA CYS A 75 38.32 -0.38 45.76
C CYS A 75 39.22 -1.63 45.72
N ARG A 76 38.72 -2.78 45.24
CA ARG A 76 39.55 -3.99 45.02
C ARG A 76 40.60 -3.78 43.94
N LEU A 77 40.27 -3.12 42.83
CA LEU A 77 41.22 -2.81 41.76
C LEU A 77 42.31 -1.85 42.22
N LEU A 78 41.95 -0.82 42.99
CA LEU A 78 42.89 0.12 43.58
C LEU A 78 43.81 -0.57 44.61
N ASN A 79 43.29 -1.46 45.45
CA ASN A 79 44.10 -2.30 46.34
C ASN A 79 45.10 -3.18 45.58
N LYS A 80 44.73 -3.62 44.39
CA LYS A 80 45.61 -4.35 43.47
C LYS A 80 46.56 -3.44 42.67
N ARG A 81 46.63 -2.14 42.97
CA ARG A 81 47.52 -1.14 42.32
C ARG A 81 47.35 -1.06 40.80
N VAL A 82 46.11 -1.06 40.35
CA VAL A 82 45.76 -0.81 38.95
C VAL A 82 46.02 0.66 38.59
N GLY A 83 46.62 0.91 37.42
CA GLY A 83 46.92 2.27 36.94
C GLY A 83 45.86 2.87 36.01
N VAL A 84 45.03 2.03 35.39
CA VAL A 84 43.96 2.46 34.46
C VAL A 84 42.80 1.48 34.53
N ILE A 85 41.57 1.98 34.46
CA ILE A 85 40.36 1.15 34.53
C ILE A 85 39.57 1.27 33.23
N LEU A 86 39.35 0.13 32.57
CA LEU A 86 38.35 -0.04 31.52
C LEU A 86 37.02 -0.41 32.18
N THR A 87 35.96 0.37 31.99
CA THR A 87 34.69 0.13 32.68
C THR A 87 33.46 0.58 31.89
N PRO A 88 32.35 -0.18 31.93
CA PRO A 88 31.06 0.33 31.49
C PRO A 88 30.60 1.49 32.36
N THR A 89 29.61 2.20 31.87
CA THR A 89 28.93 3.29 32.59
C THR A 89 27.46 2.89 32.78
N ALA A 90 26.89 3.15 33.97
CA ALA A 90 25.45 3.17 34.25
C ALA A 90 25.10 4.52 34.91
N PRO A 91 23.85 5.04 34.79
CA PRO A 91 23.52 6.31 35.41
C PRO A 91 23.53 6.19 36.95
N SER A 92 23.25 4.99 37.47
CA SER A 92 23.27 4.71 38.92
C SER A 92 24.64 4.90 39.56
N TYR A 93 25.74 4.66 38.84
CA TYR A 93 27.12 4.77 39.36
C TYR A 93 28.01 5.76 38.61
N PHE A 94 27.47 6.49 37.62
CA PHE A 94 28.19 7.55 36.93
C PHE A 94 28.74 8.63 37.89
N PRO A 95 28.00 9.12 38.90
CA PRO A 95 28.55 10.09 39.86
C PRO A 95 29.76 9.57 40.64
N LEU A 96 29.81 8.26 40.92
CA LEU A 96 30.96 7.63 41.56
C LEU A 96 32.17 7.63 40.63
N LEU A 97 31.97 7.31 39.34
CA LEU A 97 33.02 7.35 38.33
C LEU A 97 33.63 8.75 38.21
N VAL A 98 32.80 9.80 38.21
CA VAL A 98 33.25 11.20 38.22
C VAL A 98 34.08 11.51 39.47
N SER A 99 33.58 11.14 40.65
CA SER A 99 34.27 11.35 41.92
C SER A 99 35.64 10.66 41.94
N TYR A 100 35.70 9.38 41.53
CA TYR A 100 36.95 8.64 41.50
C TYR A 100 37.97 9.19 40.49
N SER A 101 37.49 9.56 39.30
CA SER A 101 38.34 10.15 38.27
C SER A 101 38.95 11.47 38.76
N ASN A 102 38.13 12.35 39.32
CA ASN A 102 38.52 13.71 39.69
C ASN A 102 39.35 13.77 40.98
N GLU A 103 39.02 12.97 41.99
CA GLU A 103 39.68 13.00 43.29
C GLU A 103 41.01 12.23 43.26
N TYR A 104 41.04 11.05 42.63
CA TYR A 104 42.21 10.17 42.62
C TYR A 104 43.07 10.28 41.35
N ASN A 105 42.73 11.21 40.45
CA ASN A 105 43.32 11.31 39.10
C ASN A 105 43.30 9.95 38.36
N LEU A 106 42.26 9.16 38.61
CA LEU A 106 42.16 7.81 38.10
C LEU A 106 41.79 7.87 36.61
N SER A 107 42.66 7.29 35.78
CA SER A 107 42.44 7.20 34.34
C SER A 107 41.38 6.14 34.04
N ILE A 108 40.28 6.56 33.42
CA ILE A 108 39.13 5.71 33.14
C ILE A 108 38.85 5.70 31.64
N ILE A 109 38.69 4.52 31.05
CA ILE A 109 38.28 4.37 29.65
C ILE A 109 36.93 3.69 29.65
N SER A 110 35.94 4.35 29.05
CA SER A 110 34.58 3.81 28.98
C SER A 110 34.07 3.75 27.55
N PRO A 111 33.49 2.60 27.13
CA PRO A 111 32.87 2.48 25.82
C PRO A 111 31.56 3.27 25.71
N ALA A 112 30.92 3.67 26.82
CA ALA A 112 29.59 4.29 26.80
C ALA A 112 29.50 5.55 27.68
N LEU A 113 30.57 6.35 27.73
CA LEU A 113 30.58 7.57 28.54
C LEU A 113 29.45 8.52 28.14
N LEU A 114 28.69 9.03 29.12
CA LEU A 114 27.54 9.88 28.87
C LEU A 114 27.92 11.18 28.17
N GLU A 115 27.09 11.60 27.22
CA GLU A 115 27.18 12.91 26.59
C GLU A 115 26.64 13.98 27.54
N THR A 116 27.34 15.12 27.62
CA THR A 116 26.79 16.34 28.23
C THR A 116 26.38 17.35 27.17
N PRO A 117 25.41 18.23 27.51
CA PRO A 117 25.18 19.43 26.75
C PRO A 117 26.45 20.30 26.72
N ASP A 118 26.69 21.01 25.61
CA ASP A 118 27.73 22.03 25.45
C ASP A 118 27.45 23.23 26.37
N ASP A 119 27.49 23.04 27.69
CA ASP A 119 27.32 24.09 28.67
C ASP A 119 28.69 24.49 29.22
N PRO A 120 29.19 25.70 28.89
CA PRO A 120 30.46 26.19 29.40
C PRO A 120 30.49 26.35 30.94
N LYS A 121 29.34 26.21 31.63
CA LYS A 121 29.24 26.26 33.10
C LYS A 121 29.21 24.90 33.79
N ALA A 122 29.32 23.78 33.07
CA ALA A 122 29.25 22.43 33.62
C ALA A 122 30.60 21.66 33.82
N PRO A 123 31.80 22.28 33.95
CA PRO A 123 33.07 21.53 33.97
C PRO A 123 33.26 20.65 35.21
N ASP A 124 32.52 20.88 36.30
CA ASP A 124 32.66 20.11 37.55
C ASP A 124 31.80 18.83 37.61
N LEU A 125 30.90 18.62 36.65
CA LEU A 125 30.01 17.45 36.59
C LEU A 125 30.61 16.28 35.79
N MET A 126 31.77 16.47 35.17
CA MET A 126 32.39 15.48 34.29
C MET A 126 33.70 14.90 34.85
N PRO A 127 34.03 13.65 34.47
CA PRO A 127 35.29 13.05 34.85
C PRO A 127 36.43 13.66 34.03
N LYS A 128 37.39 14.31 34.71
CA LYS A 128 38.54 15.01 34.13
C LYS A 128 39.59 14.05 33.56
N PHE A 129 39.64 12.82 34.07
CA PHE A 129 40.59 11.78 33.65
C PHE A 129 39.89 10.59 33.03
N ALA A 130 38.72 10.78 32.38
CA ALA A 130 38.07 9.72 31.63
C ALA A 130 38.02 9.99 30.13
N VAL A 131 38.05 8.91 29.35
CA VAL A 131 37.91 8.93 27.90
C VAL A 131 36.70 8.10 27.48
N GLY A 132 35.83 8.70 26.67
CA GLY A 132 34.67 8.03 26.06
C GLY A 132 34.96 7.59 24.63
N ILE A 133 34.74 6.32 24.32
CA ILE A 133 34.96 5.76 22.97
C ILE A 133 33.74 5.94 22.06
N ARG A 134 32.52 5.80 22.60
CA ARG A 134 31.29 5.95 21.81
C ARG A 134 31.09 7.41 21.37
N PRO A 135 30.82 7.65 20.08
CA PRO A 135 30.60 8.99 19.56
C PRO A 135 29.22 9.52 19.95
N SER A 136 29.06 10.85 19.90
CA SER A 136 27.77 11.48 20.09
C SER A 136 26.84 11.27 18.90
N THR A 137 25.59 10.81 19.09
CA THR A 137 24.60 10.67 18.00
C THR A 137 23.55 11.77 17.95
N ASN A 138 23.42 12.57 19.02
CA ASN A 138 22.36 13.57 19.17
C ASN A 138 22.35 14.63 18.05
N ARG A 139 23.52 15.18 17.68
CA ARG A 139 23.61 16.19 16.60
C ARG A 139 23.25 15.59 15.23
N ALA A 140 23.76 14.40 14.92
CA ALA A 140 23.46 13.70 13.67
C ALA A 140 21.96 13.37 13.55
N MET A 141 21.34 12.99 14.66
CA MET A 141 19.90 12.73 14.71
C MET A 141 19.09 14.02 14.50
N LEU A 142 19.47 15.14 15.12
CA LEU A 142 18.81 16.43 14.93
C LEU A 142 18.92 16.94 13.49
N ASP A 143 20.11 16.87 12.88
CA ASP A 143 20.29 17.24 11.48
C ASP A 143 19.45 16.33 10.57
N LEU A 144 19.34 15.04 10.89
CA LEU A 144 18.53 14.10 10.13
C LEU A 144 17.02 14.40 10.27
N ILE A 145 16.55 14.70 11.47
CA ILE A 145 15.18 15.13 11.76
C ILE A 145 14.86 16.43 10.98
N ARG A 146 15.82 17.36 10.92
CA ARG A 146 15.71 18.59 10.12
C ARG A 146 15.62 18.29 8.63
N ASP A 147 16.50 17.44 8.10
CA ASP A 147 16.54 17.06 6.69
C ASP A 147 15.27 16.32 6.26
N LEU A 148 14.73 15.47 7.14
CA LEU A 148 13.46 14.76 6.93
C LEU A 148 12.22 15.63 7.21
N ARG A 149 12.41 16.86 7.70
CA ARG A 149 11.35 17.83 8.04
C ARG A 149 10.32 17.27 9.02
N TRP A 150 10.78 16.56 10.05
CA TRP A 150 9.90 16.03 11.09
C TRP A 150 9.51 17.14 12.07
N GLU A 151 8.21 17.41 12.18
CA GLU A 151 7.65 18.39 13.14
C GLU A 151 7.16 17.73 14.42
N GLU A 152 6.70 16.48 14.35
CA GLU A 152 6.11 15.74 15.46
C GLU A 152 6.78 14.37 15.58
N ILE A 153 7.24 14.00 16.78
CA ILE A 153 7.91 12.73 17.06
C ILE A 153 7.30 11.98 18.26
N VAL A 154 7.35 10.65 18.20
CA VAL A 154 7.09 9.73 19.30
C VAL A 154 8.44 9.15 19.75
N TYR A 155 8.74 9.19 21.05
CA TYR A 155 10.03 8.74 21.58
C TYR A 155 9.88 7.49 22.44
N ILE A 156 10.47 6.38 22.00
CA ILE A 156 10.45 5.09 22.70
C ILE A 156 11.87 4.75 23.13
N TYR A 157 12.03 4.36 24.40
CA TYR A 157 13.35 4.07 24.98
C TYR A 157 13.31 2.92 25.99
N ASP A 158 14.47 2.29 26.23
CA ASP A 158 14.65 1.20 27.20
C ASP A 158 15.52 1.61 28.40
N ASN A 159 16.55 2.40 28.13
CA ASN A 159 17.62 2.75 29.05
C ASN A 159 17.31 4.01 29.87
N ASP A 160 17.79 4.05 31.11
CA ASP A 160 17.64 5.21 32.01
C ASP A 160 18.38 6.47 31.52
N TYR A 161 19.27 6.32 30.53
CA TYR A 161 20.00 7.41 29.89
C TYR A 161 19.23 8.16 28.81
N ALA A 162 18.21 7.52 28.23
CA ALA A 162 17.49 8.07 27.09
C ALA A 162 16.78 9.40 27.37
N PRO A 163 16.19 9.64 28.56
CA PRO A 163 15.63 10.94 28.91
C PRO A 163 16.66 12.08 28.92
N GLU A 164 17.90 11.82 29.34
CA GLU A 164 18.98 12.81 29.32
C GLU A 164 19.37 13.17 27.89
N LYS A 165 19.53 12.16 27.01
CA LYS A 165 19.74 12.38 25.56
C LYS A 165 18.61 13.21 24.95
N LEU A 166 17.35 12.90 25.31
CA LEU A 166 16.19 13.62 24.83
C LEU A 166 16.21 15.09 25.29
N GLN A 167 16.58 15.35 26.54
CA GLN A 167 16.72 16.70 27.07
C GLN A 167 17.81 17.49 26.33
N ILE A 168 18.95 16.85 26.05
CA ILE A 168 20.03 17.45 25.24
C ILE A 168 19.54 17.74 23.83
N MET A 169 18.81 16.81 23.20
CA MET A 169 18.24 16.97 21.86
C MET A 169 17.31 18.19 21.79
N PHE A 170 16.38 18.33 22.74
CA PHE A 170 15.49 19.49 22.79
C PHE A 170 16.22 20.80 23.11
N ARG A 171 17.28 20.76 23.93
CA ARG A 171 18.09 21.94 24.25
C ARG A 171 18.88 22.43 23.03
N ILE A 172 19.48 21.52 22.26
CA ILE A 172 20.23 21.84 21.03
C ILE A 172 19.25 22.28 19.92
N GLY A 173 18.11 21.61 19.80
CA GLY A 173 17.08 21.94 18.81
C GLY A 173 16.27 23.19 19.13
N TYR A 174 16.37 23.73 20.34
CA TYR A 174 15.59 24.88 20.82
C TYR A 174 15.84 26.12 19.94
N GLY A 175 14.81 26.55 19.20
CA GLY A 175 14.86 27.69 18.28
C GLY A 175 15.29 27.35 16.84
N ALA A 176 15.86 26.17 16.59
CA ALA A 176 16.23 25.70 15.24
C ALA A 176 15.18 24.75 14.63
N LEU A 177 14.45 24.02 15.47
CA LEU A 177 13.43 23.04 15.07
C LEU A 177 12.16 23.24 15.89
N ASN A 178 10.99 23.34 15.22
CA ASN A 178 9.68 23.35 15.86
C ASN A 178 9.21 21.91 16.17
N LEU A 179 10.02 21.17 16.92
CA LEU A 179 9.77 19.77 17.23
C LEU A 179 8.76 19.62 18.38
N LYS A 180 7.69 18.86 18.17
CA LYS A 180 6.69 18.52 19.19
C LYS A 180 6.77 17.04 19.54
N LEU A 181 6.58 16.74 20.82
CA LEU A 181 6.56 15.37 21.31
C LEU A 181 5.11 14.87 21.43
N LEU A 182 4.73 13.90 20.59
CA LEU A 182 3.40 13.30 20.59
C LEU A 182 3.21 12.27 21.70
N GLY A 183 4.30 11.61 22.11
CA GLY A 183 4.28 10.60 23.15
C GLY A 183 5.68 10.15 23.52
N ILE A 184 5.88 9.82 24.80
CA ILE A 184 7.12 9.26 25.33
C ILE A 184 6.77 8.00 26.13
N ARG A 185 7.51 6.91 25.89
CA ARG A 185 7.28 5.65 26.59
C ARG A 185 8.57 4.89 26.83
N ARG A 186 8.83 4.54 28.10
CA ARG A 186 9.80 3.50 28.47
C ARG A 186 9.21 2.13 28.16
N VAL A 187 9.98 1.27 27.49
CA VAL A 187 9.58 -0.10 27.13
C VAL A 187 10.68 -1.07 27.53
N SER A 188 10.28 -2.21 28.10
CA SER A 188 11.22 -3.31 28.38
C SER A 188 11.03 -4.49 27.42
N THR A 189 9.90 -4.53 26.71
CA THR A 189 9.56 -5.61 25.78
C THR A 189 9.00 -5.07 24.47
N ALA A 190 9.19 -5.82 23.37
CA ALA A 190 8.67 -5.45 22.06
C ALA A 190 7.13 -5.31 22.04
N LYS A 191 6.43 -6.11 22.85
CA LYS A 191 4.97 -6.09 22.94
C LYS A 191 4.44 -4.77 23.49
N GLU A 192 5.04 -4.26 24.56
CA GLU A 192 4.67 -2.96 25.16
C GLU A 192 4.83 -1.81 24.16
N ALA A 193 5.88 -1.85 23.34
CA ALA A 193 6.12 -0.84 22.32
C ALA A 193 5.02 -0.86 21.25
N VAL A 194 4.66 -2.04 20.73
CA VAL A 194 3.64 -2.18 19.68
C VAL A 194 2.25 -1.82 20.20
N GLU A 195 1.90 -2.20 21.43
CA GLU A 195 0.62 -1.82 22.06
C GLU A 195 0.52 -0.29 22.27
N PHE A 196 1.62 0.35 22.69
CA PHE A 196 1.67 1.80 22.80
C PHE A 196 1.46 2.50 21.45
N LEU A 197 2.11 2.04 20.39
CA LEU A 197 1.92 2.57 19.03
C LEU A 197 0.48 2.35 18.54
N GLN A 198 -0.11 1.18 18.80
CA GLN A 198 -1.50 0.90 18.45
C GLN A 198 -2.48 1.87 19.11
N ASN A 199 -2.28 2.20 20.39
CA ASN A 199 -3.14 3.14 21.12
C ASN A 199 -3.06 4.58 20.56
N LEU A 200 -1.95 4.94 19.92
CA LEU A 200 -1.80 6.24 19.25
C LEU A 200 -2.52 6.29 17.89
N ASP A 201 -2.74 5.13 17.26
CA ASP A 201 -3.34 4.97 15.93
C ASP A 201 -4.88 5.00 15.98
N THR A 202 -5.46 6.20 16.13
CA THR A 202 -6.93 6.36 16.16
C THR A 202 -7.56 6.28 14.76
N PRO A 203 -8.65 5.51 14.58
CA PRO A 203 -9.32 5.39 13.28
C PRO A 203 -9.95 6.73 12.86
N GLY A 204 -9.62 7.20 11.65
CA GLY A 204 -10.18 8.42 11.06
C GLY A 204 -9.18 9.55 10.77
N LYS A 205 -7.96 9.50 11.32
CA LYS A 205 -6.86 10.41 10.94
C LYS A 205 -5.81 9.64 10.13
N ASN A 206 -5.53 10.10 8.92
CA ASN A 206 -4.43 9.59 8.10
C ASN A 206 -3.21 10.48 8.36
N ARG A 207 -2.42 10.15 9.39
CA ARG A 207 -1.17 10.85 9.74
C ARG A 207 -0.03 9.86 9.80
N ILE A 208 1.17 10.32 9.40
CA ILE A 208 2.40 9.56 9.55
C ILE A 208 2.96 9.83 10.95
N PHE A 209 3.23 8.77 11.70
CA PHE A 209 3.88 8.79 13.00
C PHE A 209 5.39 8.62 12.80
N HIS A 210 6.14 9.65 13.16
CA HIS A 210 7.59 9.57 13.21
C HIS A 210 8.01 9.05 14.59
N VAL A 211 8.60 7.86 14.62
CA VAL A 211 8.95 7.16 15.86
C VAL A 211 10.48 7.10 15.98
N VAL A 212 11.02 7.66 17.05
CA VAL A 212 12.43 7.52 17.42
C VAL A 212 12.55 6.35 18.38
N LEU A 213 13.34 5.34 17.99
CA LEU A 213 13.70 4.18 18.81
C LEU A 213 15.10 4.41 19.41
N ASP A 214 15.15 4.80 20.68
CA ASP A 214 16.37 4.88 21.48
C ASP A 214 16.47 3.65 22.40
N THR A 215 16.60 2.49 21.74
CA THR A 215 16.76 1.18 22.38
C THR A 215 18.02 0.49 21.90
N GLU A 216 18.46 -0.55 22.61
CA GLU A 216 19.50 -1.45 22.10
C GLU A 216 19.10 -2.05 20.74
N SER A 217 20.08 -2.34 19.88
CA SER A 217 19.87 -2.86 18.53
C SER A 217 19.07 -4.17 18.49
N SER A 218 19.22 -5.03 19.51
CA SER A 218 18.48 -6.28 19.70
C SER A 218 16.98 -6.01 19.91
N LEU A 219 16.64 -5.20 20.92
CA LEU A 219 15.25 -4.84 21.23
C LEU A 219 14.60 -4.05 20.09
N ALA A 220 15.34 -3.15 19.44
CA ALA A 220 14.85 -2.41 18.27
C ALA A 220 14.42 -3.37 17.15
N LYS A 221 15.22 -4.41 16.89
CA LYS A 221 14.92 -5.44 15.89
C LYS A 221 13.65 -6.21 16.27
N ASP A 222 13.51 -6.62 17.52
CA ASP A 222 12.33 -7.34 18.00
C ASP A 222 11.05 -6.48 17.91
N ILE A 223 11.13 -5.19 18.26
CA ILE A 223 10.03 -4.23 18.11
C ILE A 223 9.59 -4.15 16.65
N LEU A 224 10.53 -3.97 15.73
CA LEU A 224 10.24 -3.83 14.31
C LEU A 224 9.66 -5.11 13.71
N GLN A 225 10.22 -6.28 14.04
CA GLN A 225 9.70 -7.57 13.58
C GLN A 225 8.28 -7.82 14.10
N LEU A 226 8.04 -7.59 15.39
CA LEU A 226 6.70 -7.73 15.96
C LEU A 226 5.72 -6.75 15.32
N HIS A 227 6.15 -5.51 15.07
CA HIS A 227 5.32 -4.48 14.43
C HIS A 227 4.92 -4.86 12.99
N VAL A 228 5.82 -5.47 12.22
CA VAL A 228 5.52 -5.99 10.86
C VAL A 228 4.43 -7.06 10.93
N HIS A 229 4.54 -8.00 11.87
CA HIS A 229 3.61 -9.13 12.00
C HIS A 229 2.27 -8.77 12.68
N HIS A 230 2.20 -7.63 13.38
CA HIS A 230 1.01 -7.25 14.13
C HIS A 230 -0.17 -6.86 13.21
N THR A 231 -1.35 -7.41 13.44
CA THR A 231 -2.54 -7.20 12.59
C THR A 231 -3.29 -5.90 12.89
N GLY A 232 -3.11 -5.33 14.10
CA GLY A 232 -3.83 -4.14 14.58
C GLY A 232 -3.21 -2.77 14.24
N VAL A 233 -2.08 -2.72 13.52
CA VAL A 233 -1.37 -1.46 13.24
C VAL A 233 -1.18 -1.24 11.75
N ARG A 234 -1.41 0.02 11.31
CA ARG A 234 -1.25 0.46 9.91
C ARG A 234 0.23 0.74 9.60
N LYS A 235 0.97 -0.28 9.17
CA LYS A 235 2.43 -0.24 8.91
C LYS A 235 2.92 0.97 8.09
N LYS A 236 2.18 1.36 7.04
CA LYS A 236 2.54 2.49 6.16
C LYS A 236 2.49 3.87 6.87
N ASN A 237 1.83 3.95 8.03
CA ASN A 237 1.72 5.18 8.80
C ASN A 237 2.90 5.39 9.75
N TYR A 238 3.91 4.53 9.77
CA TYR A 238 5.04 4.64 10.70
C TYR A 238 6.36 4.81 9.95
N HIS A 239 7.13 5.81 10.37
CA HIS A 239 8.53 5.99 9.97
C HIS A 239 9.40 5.91 11.20
N PHE A 240 10.22 4.88 11.29
CA PHE A 240 11.11 4.62 12.41
C PHE A 240 12.50 5.25 12.17
N LEU A 241 13.05 5.87 13.21
CA LEU A 241 14.43 6.35 13.28
C LEU A 241 15.16 5.63 14.40
N LEU A 242 16.26 4.95 14.07
CA LEU A 242 17.14 4.31 15.03
C LEU A 242 18.14 5.34 15.58
N SER A 243 18.13 5.53 16.90
CA SER A 243 19.04 6.44 17.60
C SER A 243 20.47 5.89 17.65
N GLU A 244 20.62 4.58 17.87
CA GLU A 244 21.91 3.93 17.96
C GLU A 244 22.45 3.50 16.58
N PRO A 245 23.76 3.64 16.31
CA PRO A 245 24.37 3.12 15.11
C PRO A 245 24.28 1.59 15.09
N THR A 246 23.78 1.03 13.99
CA THR A 246 23.60 -0.42 13.84
C THR A 246 24.69 -1.05 12.97
N LEU A 247 24.76 -2.38 13.01
CA LEU A 247 25.62 -3.18 12.14
C LEU A 247 24.89 -3.58 10.86
N GLU A 248 25.63 -3.96 9.81
CA GLU A 248 25.07 -4.37 8.51
C GLU A 248 24.03 -5.50 8.62
N ASN A 249 24.26 -6.44 9.54
CA ASN A 249 23.39 -7.61 9.73
C ASN A 249 21.98 -7.24 10.19
N PHE A 250 21.83 -6.08 10.84
CA PHE A 250 20.52 -5.54 11.20
C PHE A 250 19.66 -5.32 9.95
N TRP A 251 20.26 -4.85 8.85
CA TRP A 251 19.54 -4.41 7.66
C TRP A 251 19.28 -5.50 6.61
N LYS A 252 19.83 -6.70 6.79
CA LYS A 252 19.70 -7.82 5.82
C LYS A 252 18.33 -8.52 5.85
N LEU A 253 17.46 -8.15 6.79
CA LEU A 253 16.13 -8.74 6.92
C LEU A 253 15.19 -8.21 5.85
N HIS A 254 14.78 -9.08 4.93
CA HIS A 254 13.82 -8.75 3.86
C HIS A 254 12.46 -8.30 4.41
N GLU A 255 12.12 -8.70 5.64
CA GLU A 255 10.85 -8.40 6.32
C GLU A 255 10.67 -6.89 6.59
N PHE A 256 11.75 -6.11 6.62
CA PHE A 256 11.69 -4.66 6.84
C PHE A 256 11.25 -3.85 5.61
N GLY A 257 11.10 -4.48 4.44
CA GLY A 257 10.69 -3.81 3.21
C GLY A 257 9.34 -3.09 3.26
N ILE A 258 8.51 -3.41 4.25
CA ILE A 258 7.16 -2.83 4.45
C ILE A 258 7.22 -1.55 5.32
N LEU A 259 8.30 -1.34 6.07
CA LEU A 259 8.48 -0.22 6.99
C LEU A 259 9.50 0.80 6.46
N SER A 260 9.20 2.09 6.65
CA SER A 260 10.19 3.14 6.46
C SER A 260 11.06 3.22 7.71
N ILE A 261 12.32 2.78 7.60
CA ILE A 261 13.29 2.78 8.70
C ILE A 261 14.50 3.59 8.24
N THR A 262 14.94 4.53 9.07
CA THR A 262 16.16 5.31 8.86
C THR A 262 17.06 5.12 10.07
N GLY A 263 18.37 5.08 9.84
CA GLY A 263 19.32 4.91 10.93
C GLY A 263 20.74 5.22 10.49
N PHE A 264 21.68 4.98 11.39
CA PHE A 264 23.10 5.20 11.17
C PHE A 264 23.83 3.86 11.10
N LEU A 265 24.76 3.73 10.15
CA LEU A 265 25.69 2.60 10.13
C LEU A 265 26.98 3.00 10.84
N ALA A 266 27.42 2.19 11.79
CA ALA A 266 28.66 2.44 12.51
C ALA A 266 29.91 2.11 11.69
N LEU A 267 29.87 1.06 10.87
CA LEU A 267 31.02 0.53 10.15
C LEU A 267 30.70 0.39 8.67
N ALA A 268 31.49 1.06 7.82
CA ALA A 268 31.38 0.87 6.38
C ALA A 268 31.85 -0.55 5.99
N PRO A 269 31.05 -1.33 5.23
CA PRO A 269 31.36 -2.73 4.90
C PRO A 269 32.54 -2.90 3.93
N ASP A 270 32.92 -1.82 3.24
CA ASP A 270 33.97 -1.84 2.21
C ASP A 270 35.39 -1.61 2.75
N HIS A 271 35.55 -1.39 4.06
CA HIS A 271 36.87 -1.14 4.63
C HIS A 271 37.63 -2.46 4.86
N ASN A 272 38.81 -2.61 4.27
CA ASN A 272 39.61 -3.86 4.36
C ASN A 272 39.87 -4.31 5.81
N ARG A 273 39.99 -3.35 6.75
CA ARG A 273 40.20 -3.62 8.18
C ARG A 273 38.95 -4.18 8.87
N SER A 274 37.74 -3.70 8.53
CA SER A 274 36.51 -4.21 9.16
C SER A 274 36.23 -5.65 8.72
N ARG A 275 36.55 -5.99 7.46
CA ARG A 275 36.44 -7.36 6.94
C ARG A 275 37.41 -8.33 7.64
N SER A 276 38.68 -7.94 7.81
CA SER A 276 39.67 -8.79 8.48
C SER A 276 39.33 -9.05 9.95
N GLU A 277 38.88 -8.02 10.68
CA GLU A 277 38.46 -8.17 12.07
C GLU A 277 37.21 -9.06 12.17
N LYS A 278 36.21 -8.87 11.28
CA LYS A 278 35.00 -9.71 11.25
C LYS A 278 35.31 -11.19 11.03
N GLU A 279 36.20 -11.51 10.09
CA GLU A 279 36.63 -12.90 9.82
C GLU A 279 37.34 -13.56 11.01
N GLU A 280 38.08 -12.78 11.78
CA GLU A 280 38.75 -13.24 13.00
C GLU A 280 37.75 -13.52 14.13
N TRP A 281 36.78 -12.62 14.31
CA TRP A 281 35.76 -12.76 15.35
C TRP A 281 34.82 -13.95 15.09
N ILE A 282 34.55 -14.25 13.81
CA ILE A 282 33.85 -15.47 13.40
C ILE A 282 34.60 -16.72 13.91
N LYS A 283 35.94 -16.73 13.83
CA LYS A 283 36.76 -17.85 14.33
C LYS A 283 36.78 -17.94 15.85
N LEU A 284 36.79 -16.81 16.55
CA LEU A 284 36.89 -16.74 18.02
C LEU A 284 35.59 -17.08 18.73
N LEU A 285 34.46 -16.58 18.24
CA LEU A 285 33.16 -16.70 18.90
C LEU A 285 32.33 -17.90 18.41
N GLY A 286 32.68 -18.43 17.23
CA GLY A 286 31.96 -19.50 16.54
C GLY A 286 30.64 -19.04 15.92
N ASN A 287 30.08 -19.85 15.02
CA ASN A 287 28.81 -19.55 14.35
C ASN A 287 27.63 -19.79 15.30
N ARG A 288 27.21 -18.75 16.03
CA ARG A 288 26.03 -18.80 16.91
C ARG A 288 24.80 -18.08 16.35
N GLY A 289 24.93 -17.26 15.31
CA GLY A 289 23.81 -16.54 14.69
C GLY A 289 23.07 -17.33 13.60
N PRO A 290 21.82 -16.93 13.28
CA PRO A 290 20.94 -17.63 12.33
C PRO A 290 21.47 -17.70 10.88
N ASN A 291 22.44 -16.86 10.51
CA ASN A 291 23.03 -16.81 9.17
C ASN A 291 24.51 -17.23 9.12
N GLY A 292 25.05 -17.83 10.20
CA GLY A 292 26.47 -18.20 10.28
C GLY A 292 27.42 -17.04 10.59
N ASP A 293 26.90 -15.87 10.98
CA ASP A 293 27.69 -14.78 11.57
C ASP A 293 27.56 -14.82 13.12
N PRO A 294 28.56 -14.35 13.89
CA PRO A 294 28.44 -14.16 15.33
C PRO A 294 27.40 -13.07 15.64
N ASP A 295 26.58 -13.32 16.66
CA ASP A 295 25.59 -12.35 17.16
C ASP A 295 26.32 -11.27 17.96
N LEU A 296 26.76 -10.24 17.26
CA LEU A 296 27.56 -9.14 17.80
C LEU A 296 26.70 -7.89 17.95
N ASN A 297 26.85 -7.22 19.08
CA ASN A 297 26.27 -5.89 19.28
C ASN A 297 27.31 -4.81 18.98
N ILE A 298 26.82 -3.61 18.68
CA ILE A 298 27.72 -2.47 18.44
C ILE A 298 28.56 -2.11 19.68
N SER A 299 28.04 -2.41 20.88
CA SER A 299 28.77 -2.28 22.15
C SER A 299 30.06 -3.09 22.18
N ASP A 300 30.08 -4.29 21.60
CA ASP A 300 31.26 -5.15 21.55
C ASP A 300 32.39 -4.51 20.73
N TYR A 301 32.04 -3.82 19.65
CA TYR A 301 33.01 -3.05 18.85
C TYR A 301 33.58 -1.86 19.64
N TYR A 302 32.77 -1.18 20.46
CA TYR A 302 33.30 -0.12 21.32
C TYR A 302 34.25 -0.67 22.40
N TYR A 303 33.99 -1.86 22.94
CA TYR A 303 34.91 -2.52 23.87
C TYR A 303 36.23 -2.93 23.19
N HIS A 304 36.16 -3.43 21.95
CA HIS A 304 37.35 -3.69 21.14
C HIS A 304 38.21 -2.44 20.96
N ASP A 305 37.60 -1.35 20.52
CA ASP A 305 38.30 -0.11 20.25
C ASP A 305 38.83 0.54 21.53
N ALA A 306 38.12 0.39 22.64
CA ALA A 306 38.58 0.80 23.97
C ALA A 306 39.84 0.04 24.40
N ALA A 307 39.87 -1.29 24.21
CA ALA A 307 41.03 -2.12 24.52
C ALA A 307 42.21 -1.80 23.59
N LEU A 308 41.94 -1.56 22.30
CA LEU A 308 42.94 -1.18 21.32
C LEU A 308 43.55 0.18 21.66
N TYR A 309 42.72 1.19 21.96
CA TYR A 309 43.16 2.51 22.39
C TYR A 309 44.04 2.40 23.64
N LEU A 310 43.61 1.62 24.63
CA LEU A 310 44.41 1.40 25.84
C LEU A 310 45.76 0.75 25.53
N SER A 311 45.78 -0.29 24.70
CA SER A 311 47.03 -0.96 24.34
C SER A 311 48.01 -0.04 23.61
N GLN A 312 47.52 0.83 22.72
CA GLN A 312 48.33 1.81 22.00
C GLN A 312 48.88 2.90 22.91
N THR A 313 48.08 3.38 23.88
CA THR A 313 48.55 4.37 24.86
C THR A 313 49.66 3.81 25.74
N ILE A 314 49.53 2.56 26.21
CA ILE A 314 50.59 1.87 26.97
C ILE A 314 51.85 1.69 26.12
N TRP A 315 51.70 1.33 24.85
CA TRP A 315 52.82 1.21 23.92
C TRP A 315 53.56 2.55 23.74
N GLY A 316 52.82 3.65 23.58
CA GLY A 316 53.38 5.01 23.46
C GLY A 316 54.17 5.44 24.70
N LEU A 317 53.75 5.04 25.90
CA LEU A 317 54.45 5.32 27.16
C LEU A 317 55.83 4.66 27.24
N GLY A 318 56.04 3.52 26.58
CA GLY A 318 57.31 2.80 26.58
C GLY A 318 58.48 3.51 25.89
N ARG A 319 58.22 4.52 25.04
CA ARG A 319 59.23 5.19 24.19
C ARG A 319 60.00 6.37 24.83
N ARG A 320 59.85 6.61 26.14
CA ARG A 320 60.64 7.52 27.02
C ARG A 320 60.96 8.94 26.46
N ASN A 321 60.17 9.93 26.88
CA ASN A 321 60.73 11.10 27.58
C ASN A 321 59.64 11.71 28.48
N ILE A 322 59.83 11.60 29.80
CA ILE A 322 58.82 11.91 30.82
C ILE A 322 58.78 13.43 31.00
N ASN A 323 57.90 14.07 30.25
CA ASN A 323 57.31 15.37 30.57
C ASN A 323 55.82 15.25 30.27
N TYR A 324 55.05 14.86 31.28
CA TYR A 324 53.61 14.70 31.18
C TYR A 324 52.96 16.09 31.04
N ARG A 325 52.75 16.49 29.79
CA ARG A 325 51.69 17.41 29.37
C ARG A 325 50.99 16.71 28.21
N PRO A 326 49.65 16.65 28.15
CA PRO A 326 48.94 16.12 26.99
C PRO A 326 49.25 17.05 25.80
N LYS A 327 50.33 16.77 25.07
CA LYS A 327 50.74 17.49 23.88
C LYS A 327 50.11 16.76 22.69
N TYR A 328 49.12 17.44 22.14
CA TYR A 328 48.42 17.14 20.90
C TYR A 328 49.34 16.61 19.79
N PHE A 329 48.96 15.44 19.28
CA PHE A 329 48.86 15.03 17.87
C PHE A 329 49.92 15.53 16.88
N ASN A 330 50.72 14.60 16.35
CA ASN A 330 51.40 14.80 15.07
C ASN A 330 50.62 14.09 13.95
N PRO A 331 50.13 14.83 12.93
CA PRO A 331 49.38 14.30 11.79
C PRO A 331 50.37 13.76 10.75
N GLY A 332 50.41 12.45 10.57
CA GLY A 332 51.33 11.82 9.61
C GLY A 332 50.87 10.47 9.04
N GLU A 333 50.01 9.74 9.74
CA GLU A 333 49.38 8.52 9.23
C GLU A 333 47.89 8.58 9.54
N THR A 334 47.09 8.64 8.47
CA THR A 334 45.65 8.84 8.44
C THR A 334 44.91 7.59 8.94
N ASP A 335 44.43 7.65 10.19
CA ASP A 335 43.21 7.02 10.78
C ASP A 335 43.40 6.77 12.30
N CYS A 336 43.62 7.83 13.09
CA CYS A 336 43.74 7.72 14.54
C CYS A 336 42.97 8.84 15.28
N PHE A 337 42.03 8.40 16.13
CA PHE A 337 41.35 9.08 17.24
C PHE A 337 41.73 10.55 17.50
N GLN A 338 40.99 11.56 17.00
CA GLN A 338 41.15 12.94 17.53
C GLN A 338 40.46 13.07 18.89
N GLY A 339 41.24 13.35 19.95
CA GLY A 339 40.71 13.69 21.26
C GLY A 339 40.23 15.15 21.32
N GLN A 340 38.99 15.40 21.71
CA GLN A 340 38.49 16.72 22.12
C GLN A 340 39.03 17.08 23.53
N PRO A 341 39.09 18.38 23.88
CA PRO A 341 39.58 18.85 25.19
C PRO A 341 38.80 18.32 26.40
N ASP A 342 37.61 17.76 26.17
CA ASP A 342 36.71 17.16 27.16
C ASP A 342 36.91 15.63 27.34
N GLY A 343 37.92 15.04 26.69
CA GLY A 343 38.22 13.60 26.76
C GLY A 343 37.44 12.72 25.77
N ARG A 344 36.75 13.30 24.78
CA ARG A 344 36.00 12.52 23.76
C ARG A 344 36.79 12.29 22.49
N ILE A 345 36.41 11.28 21.70
CA ILE A 345 36.96 11.06 20.36
C ILE A 345 36.02 11.67 19.30
N ALA A 346 36.52 12.62 18.50
CA ALA A 346 35.76 13.33 17.46
C ALA A 346 35.87 12.72 16.05
N GLU A 347 37.05 12.28 15.60
CA GLU A 347 37.24 12.07 14.15
C GLU A 347 36.73 10.77 13.53
N ILE A 348 36.38 9.74 14.31
CA ILE A 348 36.37 8.39 13.72
C ILE A 348 35.11 8.04 12.93
N LEU A 349 33.96 8.70 13.17
CA LEU A 349 32.70 8.20 12.60
C LEU A 349 32.09 9.15 11.60
N LYS A 350 32.61 9.02 10.38
CA LYS A 350 31.82 9.10 9.15
C LYS A 350 30.55 8.26 9.30
N LYS A 351 29.41 8.86 9.67
CA LYS A 351 28.15 8.13 9.82
C LYS A 351 27.42 8.09 8.49
N ASN A 352 27.18 6.88 8.00
CA ASN A 352 26.42 6.68 6.77
C ASN A 352 24.93 6.69 7.13
N LYS A 353 24.19 7.64 6.55
CA LYS A 353 22.73 7.71 6.61
C LYS A 353 22.17 6.55 5.80
N LEU A 354 21.39 5.68 6.44
CA LEU A 354 20.77 4.53 5.78
C LEU A 354 19.25 4.65 5.74
N GLN A 355 18.64 4.09 4.70
CA GLN A 355 17.20 3.90 4.59
C GLN A 355 16.88 2.45 4.22
N SER A 356 15.89 1.85 4.86
CA SER A 356 15.40 0.52 4.50
C SER A 356 14.81 0.52 3.10
N THR A 357 14.99 -0.60 2.39
CA THR A 357 14.40 -0.85 1.07
C THR A 357 13.85 -2.29 1.03
N PRO A 358 12.91 -2.62 0.13
CA PRO A 358 12.38 -3.98 0.00
C PRO A 358 13.43 -5.07 -0.27
N THR A 359 14.62 -4.71 -0.72
CA THR A 359 15.74 -5.61 -1.02
C THR A 359 16.88 -5.55 0.00
N GLY A 360 16.74 -4.77 1.09
CA GLY A 360 17.79 -4.56 2.11
C GLY A 360 17.85 -3.10 2.57
N TYR A 361 18.96 -2.42 2.32
CA TYR A 361 19.14 -1.01 2.70
C TYR A 361 19.87 -0.20 1.63
N ARG A 362 19.66 1.12 1.65
CA ARG A 362 20.31 2.11 0.79
C ARG A 362 21.09 3.12 1.62
N GLU A 363 22.34 3.36 1.25
CA GLU A 363 23.12 4.48 1.76
C GLU A 363 22.73 5.79 1.06
N LEU A 364 22.39 6.82 1.85
CA LEU A 364 21.89 8.11 1.39
C LEU A 364 22.93 9.22 1.45
N GLY A 365 23.88 9.17 2.38
CA GLY A 365 24.86 10.23 2.55
C GLY A 365 25.73 10.06 3.78
N LEU A 366 26.74 10.93 3.89
CA LEU A 366 27.75 10.88 4.93
C LEU A 366 27.64 12.09 5.87
N TRP A 367 27.52 11.83 7.17
CA TRP A 367 27.52 12.87 8.20
C TRP A 367 28.90 13.01 8.85
N THR A 368 29.32 14.25 9.08
CA THR A 368 30.57 14.61 9.77
C THR A 368 30.30 15.69 10.81
N ASP A 369 31.18 15.81 11.80
CA ASP A 369 31.08 16.77 12.92
C ASP A 369 31.06 18.25 12.49
N THR A 370 31.32 18.54 11.21
CA THR A 370 31.20 19.89 10.63
C THR A 370 29.75 20.31 10.30
N GLY A 371 28.76 19.46 10.60
CA GLY A 371 27.34 19.81 10.57
C GLY A 371 26.70 19.83 9.18
N THR A 372 27.29 19.14 8.19
CA THR A 372 26.71 18.98 6.86
C THR A 372 26.69 17.53 6.43
N PHE A 373 25.54 17.05 5.95
CA PHE A 373 25.46 15.80 5.21
C PHE A 373 26.10 16.03 3.83
N GLY A 374 27.32 15.52 3.66
CA GLY A 374 27.97 15.49 2.36
C GLY A 374 27.27 14.45 1.49
N GLY A 375 26.62 14.89 0.41
CA GLY A 375 26.21 13.97 -0.64
C GLY A 375 27.42 13.21 -1.15
N ILE A 376 27.29 11.90 -1.38
CA ILE A 376 28.38 11.09 -1.95
C ILE A 376 28.68 11.64 -3.34
N ARG A 377 29.80 12.39 -3.49
CA ARG A 377 30.36 12.68 -4.81
C ARG A 377 30.75 11.33 -5.43
N ARG A 378 29.97 10.88 -6.41
CA ARG A 378 30.28 9.70 -7.23
C ARG A 378 31.68 9.89 -7.82
N SER A 379 32.69 9.26 -7.22
CA SER A 379 33.96 9.02 -7.91
C SER A 379 33.63 8.07 -9.06
N SER A 380 33.81 8.53 -10.29
CA SER A 380 33.35 7.86 -11.52
C SER A 380 34.05 6.53 -11.83
N ASN A 381 34.85 5.96 -10.92
CA ASN A 381 35.81 4.90 -11.25
C ASN A 381 35.89 3.69 -10.29
N SER A 382 34.87 3.37 -9.47
CA SER A 382 34.79 2.03 -8.83
C SER A 382 33.66 1.18 -9.42
N ARG A 383 34.04 0.27 -10.34
CA ARG A 383 33.19 -0.80 -10.87
C ARG A 383 33.09 -1.97 -9.88
N THR A 384 32.54 -1.76 -8.70
CA THR A 384 32.12 -2.87 -7.83
C THR A 384 30.60 -2.97 -7.87
N ARG A 385 30.13 -3.74 -8.86
CA ARG A 385 28.72 -4.14 -8.98
C ARG A 385 28.38 -5.06 -7.81
N ILE A 386 27.41 -4.68 -6.99
CA ILE A 386 26.71 -5.61 -6.09
C ILE A 386 25.83 -6.49 -7.00
N PRO A 387 25.94 -7.83 -6.95
CA PRO A 387 25.01 -8.70 -7.66
C PRO A 387 23.64 -8.64 -6.95
N GLY A 388 22.62 -8.11 -7.62
CA GLY A 388 21.23 -8.16 -7.14
C GLY A 388 20.50 -6.81 -6.99
N ALA A 389 21.18 -5.67 -7.15
CA ALA A 389 20.52 -4.37 -7.13
C ALA A 389 20.10 -3.95 -8.55
N LEU A 390 18.81 -3.64 -8.74
CA LEU A 390 18.29 -3.02 -9.96
C LEU A 390 19.01 -1.68 -10.24
N PRO A 391 19.18 -1.29 -11.51
CA PRO A 391 19.85 -0.04 -11.87
C PRO A 391 19.15 1.16 -11.24
N GLN A 392 19.93 2.03 -10.60
CA GLN A 392 19.46 3.29 -10.02
C GLN A 392 18.93 4.20 -11.13
N VAL A 393 17.71 4.72 -10.96
CA VAL A 393 17.19 5.85 -11.74
C VAL A 393 18.09 7.05 -11.46
N SER A 394 18.79 7.49 -12.51
CA SER A 394 19.67 8.64 -12.52
C SER A 394 18.88 9.92 -12.78
N ASP A 395 19.23 10.96 -12.04
CA ASP A 395 18.72 12.32 -12.09
C ASP A 395 19.11 13.03 -13.41
N VAL A 396 18.49 12.61 -14.52
CA VAL A 396 18.66 13.16 -15.87
C VAL A 396 17.27 13.28 -16.48
N ASP A 397 16.73 14.50 -16.56
CA ASP A 397 15.57 14.88 -17.37
C ASP A 397 14.52 13.75 -17.50
N THR A 398 14.01 13.27 -16.36
CA THR A 398 13.24 12.03 -16.28
C THR A 398 11.89 12.19 -16.94
N THR A 399 11.78 11.78 -18.19
CA THR A 399 10.48 11.61 -18.84
C THR A 399 9.77 10.42 -18.20
N LEU A 400 8.64 10.68 -17.54
CA LEU A 400 7.82 9.66 -16.90
C LEU A 400 7.16 8.77 -17.96
N ARG A 401 7.48 7.48 -17.97
CA ARG A 401 6.93 6.53 -18.95
C ARG A 401 5.61 6.01 -18.45
N VAL A 402 4.53 6.41 -19.11
CA VAL A 402 3.17 6.01 -18.78
C VAL A 402 2.72 4.92 -19.76
N THR A 403 2.50 3.70 -19.26
CA THR A 403 1.89 2.65 -20.06
C THR A 403 0.36 2.75 -20.02
N THR A 404 -0.28 2.46 -21.15
CA THR A 404 -1.75 2.47 -21.27
C THR A 404 -2.22 1.49 -22.34
N ILE A 405 -3.53 1.31 -22.43
CA ILE A 405 -4.21 0.44 -23.39
C ILE A 405 -5.35 1.21 -24.06
N LEU A 406 -5.62 0.93 -25.34
CA LEU A 406 -6.77 1.50 -26.05
C LEU A 406 -8.07 0.89 -25.51
N SER A 407 -8.88 1.72 -24.87
CA SER A 407 -10.16 1.33 -24.27
C SER A 407 -11.09 2.55 -24.26
N PRO A 408 -12.04 2.69 -25.19
CA PRO A 408 -13.01 3.78 -25.18
C PRO A 408 -13.94 3.70 -23.95
N PRO A 409 -14.23 4.81 -23.24
CA PRO A 409 -13.84 6.21 -23.49
C PRO A 409 -12.54 6.65 -22.79
N TYR A 410 -11.85 5.75 -22.09
CA TYR A 410 -10.68 6.07 -21.27
C TYR A 410 -9.47 6.49 -22.11
N MET A 411 -9.15 5.74 -23.16
CA MET A 411 -8.03 6.01 -24.06
C MET A 411 -8.41 5.63 -25.49
N MET A 412 -8.37 6.61 -26.39
CA MET A 412 -8.79 6.49 -27.78
C MET A 412 -7.75 7.14 -28.70
N LEU A 413 -7.71 6.68 -29.95
CA LEU A 413 -6.94 7.37 -30.99
C LEU A 413 -7.76 8.55 -31.50
N LYS A 414 -7.15 9.73 -31.51
CA LYS A 414 -7.75 10.93 -32.07
C LYS A 414 -7.98 10.74 -33.57
N LYS A 415 -9.20 11.04 -34.04
CA LYS A 415 -9.49 11.03 -35.47
C LYS A 415 -8.66 12.13 -36.15
N GLN A 416 -7.90 11.77 -37.17
CA GLN A 416 -7.12 12.75 -37.93
C GLN A 416 -8.07 13.60 -38.77
N ASP A 417 -8.13 14.90 -38.48
CA ASP A 417 -8.74 15.89 -39.37
C ASP A 417 -7.70 16.32 -40.42
N ASN A 418 -8.07 16.21 -41.71
CA ASN A 418 -7.35 16.65 -42.92
C ASN A 418 -5.93 17.25 -42.71
N GLY A 419 -4.90 16.37 -42.67
CA GLY A 419 -3.53 16.73 -43.04
C GLY A 419 -2.53 17.04 -41.92
N THR A 420 -2.91 17.00 -40.63
CA THR A 420 -1.91 17.09 -39.54
C THR A 420 -1.53 15.70 -39.03
N GLU A 421 -0.29 15.27 -39.29
CA GLU A 421 0.28 14.10 -38.61
C GLU A 421 0.52 14.43 -37.14
N LEU A 422 -0.36 13.94 -36.27
CA LEU A 422 -0.16 14.03 -34.82
C LEU A 422 0.98 13.08 -34.45
N LEU A 423 2.02 13.60 -33.80
CA LEU A 423 3.19 12.84 -33.35
C LEU A 423 3.23 12.75 -31.82
N GLY A 424 3.76 11.65 -31.29
CA GLY A 424 3.92 11.44 -29.84
C GLY A 424 2.59 11.25 -29.09
N ASN A 425 2.45 11.95 -27.95
CA ASN A 425 1.32 11.84 -27.03
C ASN A 425 0.01 12.45 -27.57
N ASN A 426 0.09 13.38 -28.53
CA ASN A 426 -1.07 14.12 -29.06
C ASN A 426 -1.96 13.27 -29.99
N ARG A 427 -1.55 12.02 -30.26
CA ARG A 427 -2.33 11.04 -31.03
C ARG A 427 -3.47 10.43 -30.22
N PHE A 428 -3.44 10.59 -28.90
CA PHE A 428 -4.39 9.99 -27.99
C PHE A 428 -5.35 11.05 -27.44
N GLU A 429 -6.59 10.64 -27.20
CA GLU A 429 -7.64 11.41 -26.54
C GLU A 429 -8.44 10.50 -25.60
N GLY A 430 -9.11 11.06 -24.58
CA GLY A 430 -9.96 10.31 -23.65
C GLY A 430 -9.71 10.65 -22.19
N TYR A 431 -10.52 10.08 -21.31
CA TYR A 431 -10.51 10.42 -19.88
C TYR A 431 -9.16 10.20 -19.20
N CYS A 432 -8.50 9.06 -19.46
CA CYS A 432 -7.18 8.76 -18.91
C CYS A 432 -6.07 9.63 -19.50
N LYS A 433 -6.25 10.13 -20.73
CA LYS A 433 -5.30 11.06 -21.35
C LYS A 433 -5.37 12.43 -20.70
N ASP A 434 -6.58 12.97 -20.50
CA ASP A 434 -6.80 14.26 -19.86
C ASP A 434 -6.31 14.22 -18.40
N MET A 435 -6.63 13.13 -17.69
CA MET A 435 -6.15 12.90 -16.33
C MET A 435 -4.61 12.83 -16.26
N MET A 436 -3.96 12.12 -17.20
CA MET A 436 -2.50 12.07 -17.29
C MET A 436 -1.91 13.47 -17.47
N ASP A 437 -2.45 14.27 -18.39
CA ASP A 437 -1.93 15.64 -18.64
C ASP A 437 -2.03 16.52 -17.39
N ILE A 438 -3.12 16.42 -16.64
CA ILE A 438 -3.31 17.15 -15.38
C ILE A 438 -2.29 16.70 -14.35
N ILE A 439 -2.10 15.39 -14.16
CA ILE A 439 -1.12 14.84 -13.21
C ILE A 439 0.29 15.29 -13.58
N CYS A 440 0.68 15.17 -14.85
CA CYS A 440 2.00 15.57 -15.33
C CYS A 440 2.24 17.08 -15.19
N ALA A 441 1.21 17.90 -15.41
CA ALA A 441 1.27 19.35 -15.19
C ALA A 441 1.42 19.71 -13.71
N MET A 442 0.70 19.04 -12.82
CA MET A 442 0.80 19.22 -11.36
C MET A 442 2.18 18.83 -10.83
N MET A 443 2.74 17.74 -11.36
CA MET A 443 4.06 17.24 -10.97
C MET A 443 5.23 17.99 -11.65
N GLN A 444 4.95 18.81 -12.67
CA GLN A 444 5.96 19.48 -13.50
C GLN A 444 6.93 18.52 -14.19
N VAL A 445 6.46 17.31 -14.56
CA VAL A 445 7.28 16.26 -15.21
C VAL A 445 6.82 16.06 -16.66
N LYS A 446 7.76 15.82 -17.58
CA LYS A 446 7.44 15.43 -18.96
C LYS A 446 6.97 13.98 -18.98
N CYS A 447 5.79 13.70 -19.50
CA CYS A 447 5.29 12.33 -19.62
C CYS A 447 5.41 11.80 -21.05
N GLN A 448 5.75 10.52 -21.19
CA GLN A 448 5.75 9.81 -22.46
C GLN A 448 4.75 8.66 -22.40
N LEU A 449 3.76 8.69 -23.28
CA LEU A 449 2.73 7.67 -23.34
C LEU A 449 3.18 6.50 -24.23
N ILE A 450 3.12 5.30 -23.70
CA ILE A 450 3.51 4.04 -24.34
C ILE A 450 2.28 3.13 -24.37
N LEU A 451 1.96 2.58 -25.54
CA LEU A 451 0.93 1.54 -25.63
C LEU A 451 1.54 0.20 -25.23
N VAL A 452 0.81 -0.54 -24.40
CA VAL A 452 1.19 -1.89 -23.99
C VAL A 452 1.41 -2.81 -25.20
N GLU A 453 2.53 -3.53 -25.22
CA GLU A 453 2.95 -4.33 -26.40
C GLU A 453 1.99 -5.49 -26.71
N ASP A 454 1.47 -6.15 -25.68
CA ASP A 454 0.64 -7.36 -25.80
C ASP A 454 -0.88 -7.06 -25.81
N GLY A 455 -1.29 -5.80 -25.67
CA GLY A 455 -2.70 -5.40 -25.64
C GLY A 455 -3.45 -5.91 -24.40
N MET A 456 -2.75 -6.25 -23.30
CA MET A 456 -3.37 -6.86 -22.12
C MET A 456 -3.21 -5.99 -20.87
N TYR A 457 -4.21 -6.04 -19.97
CA TYR A 457 -4.14 -5.34 -18.68
C TYR A 457 -3.08 -5.93 -17.74
N GLY A 458 -2.95 -7.25 -17.77
CA GLY A 458 -1.97 -8.00 -17.01
C GLY A 458 -2.59 -9.10 -16.16
N LYS A 459 -2.11 -10.32 -16.41
CA LYS A 459 -2.51 -11.55 -15.74
C LYS A 459 -1.24 -12.34 -15.39
N PHE A 460 -1.27 -12.99 -14.24
CA PHE A 460 -0.21 -13.92 -13.88
C PHE A 460 -0.32 -15.20 -14.70
N ASP A 461 0.71 -15.50 -15.47
CA ASP A 461 0.86 -16.77 -16.19
C ASP A 461 1.61 -17.76 -15.29
N SER A 462 0.88 -18.72 -14.72
CA SER A 462 1.45 -19.75 -13.85
C SER A 462 2.46 -20.66 -14.56
N SER A 463 2.43 -20.74 -15.90
CA SER A 463 3.35 -21.60 -16.66
C SER A 463 4.73 -20.96 -16.85
N LYS A 464 4.79 -19.63 -16.91
CA LYS A 464 6.01 -18.84 -17.14
C LYS A 464 6.49 -18.07 -15.90
N GLU A 465 5.74 -18.19 -14.79
CA GLU A 465 5.92 -17.42 -13.55
C GLU A 465 6.08 -15.91 -13.78
N ARG A 466 5.41 -15.37 -14.81
CA ARG A 466 5.58 -13.97 -15.23
C ARG A 466 4.22 -13.28 -15.37
N TRP A 467 4.21 -11.99 -15.05
CA TRP A 467 3.09 -11.11 -15.34
C TRP A 467 3.14 -10.63 -16.80
N SER A 468 2.00 -10.69 -17.48
CA SER A 468 1.79 -10.06 -18.78
C SER A 468 1.25 -8.63 -18.63
N GLY A 469 1.04 -7.94 -19.75
CA GLY A 469 0.34 -6.66 -19.82
C GLY A 469 1.03 -5.49 -19.15
N MET A 470 0.26 -4.43 -18.91
CA MET A 470 0.72 -3.22 -18.24
C MET A 470 1.35 -3.50 -16.86
N ILE A 471 0.79 -4.45 -16.10
CA ILE A 471 1.39 -4.90 -14.82
C ILE A 471 2.78 -5.49 -15.03
N GLY A 472 2.95 -6.33 -16.06
CA GLY A 472 4.25 -6.89 -16.41
C GLY A 472 5.27 -5.84 -16.84
N GLU A 473 4.84 -4.79 -17.54
CA GLU A 473 5.69 -3.68 -17.97
C GLU A 473 6.20 -2.83 -16.80
N ILE A 474 5.35 -2.58 -15.79
CA ILE A 474 5.77 -1.90 -14.54
C ILE A 474 6.81 -2.75 -13.79
N ILE A 475 6.55 -4.05 -13.60
CA ILE A 475 7.47 -4.95 -12.89
C ILE A 475 8.83 -5.06 -13.59
N GLN A 476 8.83 -5.04 -14.93
CA GLN A 476 10.05 -5.09 -15.75
C GLN A 476 10.76 -3.73 -15.85
N GLY A 477 10.20 -2.65 -15.30
CA GLY A 477 10.74 -1.30 -15.44
C GLY A 477 10.68 -0.74 -16.87
N LYS A 478 9.83 -1.30 -17.74
CA LYS A 478 9.55 -0.75 -19.08
C LYS A 478 8.70 0.52 -18.99
N ALA A 479 7.79 0.57 -18.02
CA ALA A 479 6.98 1.73 -17.69
C ALA A 479 7.07 2.03 -16.19
N ASP A 480 6.87 3.29 -15.83
CA ASP A 480 6.98 3.76 -14.44
C ASP A 480 5.59 3.77 -13.76
N ILE A 481 4.56 4.15 -14.52
CA ILE A 481 3.16 4.23 -14.11
C ILE A 481 2.26 3.65 -15.21
N ALA A 482 1.15 3.02 -14.83
CA ALA A 482 0.06 2.64 -15.74
C ALA A 482 -1.21 3.46 -15.42
N ILE A 483 -1.66 4.23 -16.40
CA ILE A 483 -2.91 5.00 -16.34
C ILE A 483 -3.88 4.43 -17.38
N ALA A 484 -4.88 3.70 -16.92
CA ALA A 484 -5.90 3.04 -17.72
C ALA A 484 -7.13 2.68 -16.87
N ASP A 485 -8.15 2.06 -17.46
CA ASP A 485 -9.27 1.39 -16.81
C ASP A 485 -8.84 0.08 -16.10
N LEU A 486 -7.81 0.19 -15.25
CA LEU A 486 -7.14 -0.93 -14.61
C LEU A 486 -7.78 -1.24 -13.25
N ALA A 487 -8.50 -2.36 -13.20
CA ALA A 487 -9.11 -2.85 -11.96
C ALA A 487 -8.08 -3.19 -10.88
N VAL A 488 -8.27 -2.61 -9.69
CA VAL A 488 -7.53 -2.93 -8.47
C VAL A 488 -7.98 -4.31 -7.98
N THR A 489 -7.10 -5.30 -8.07
CA THR A 489 -7.38 -6.67 -7.61
C THR A 489 -6.31 -7.12 -6.62
N GLY A 490 -6.66 -7.98 -5.67
CA GLY A 490 -5.71 -8.46 -4.65
C GLY A 490 -4.45 -9.13 -5.23
N ASN A 491 -4.54 -9.77 -6.40
CA ASN A 491 -3.37 -10.35 -7.06
C ASN A 491 -2.44 -9.30 -7.65
N ARG A 492 -2.98 -8.21 -8.23
CA ARG A 492 -2.19 -7.11 -8.79
C ARG A 492 -1.58 -6.24 -7.68
N HIS A 493 -2.34 -5.98 -6.60
CA HIS A 493 -1.88 -5.18 -5.46
C HIS A 493 -0.72 -5.84 -4.67
N ARG A 494 -0.49 -7.15 -4.84
CA ARG A 494 0.66 -7.85 -4.25
C ARG A 494 1.99 -7.56 -4.97
N VAL A 495 1.95 -7.07 -6.21
CA VAL A 495 3.14 -6.92 -7.06
C VAL A 495 3.39 -5.49 -7.52
N VAL A 496 2.35 -4.66 -7.59
CA VAL A 496 2.44 -3.22 -7.87
C VAL A 496 1.56 -2.47 -6.87
N ASP A 497 1.94 -1.23 -6.55
CA ASP A 497 1.11 -0.36 -5.73
C ASP A 497 0.03 0.31 -6.60
N PHE A 498 -1.08 0.70 -5.95
CA PHE A 498 -2.19 1.39 -6.58
C PHE A 498 -2.54 2.65 -5.79
N THR A 499 -3.01 3.68 -6.50
CA THR A 499 -3.68 4.83 -5.88
C THR A 499 -5.04 4.40 -5.33
N ASP A 500 -5.66 5.29 -4.55
CA ASP A 500 -7.09 5.17 -4.30
C ASP A 500 -7.86 5.14 -5.64
N PRO A 501 -8.92 4.32 -5.75
CA PRO A 501 -9.67 4.23 -6.99
C PRO A 501 -10.24 5.59 -7.39
N PHE A 502 -9.94 6.03 -8.62
CA PHE A 502 -10.47 7.28 -9.16
C PHE A 502 -11.86 7.11 -9.76
N ASP A 503 -12.26 5.87 -10.05
CA ASP A 503 -13.57 5.51 -10.61
C ASP A 503 -14.04 4.19 -10.00
N LEU A 504 -15.33 4.08 -9.68
CA LEU A 504 -15.96 2.90 -9.08
C LEU A 504 -16.98 2.34 -10.07
N VAL A 505 -16.65 1.22 -10.70
CA VAL A 505 -17.48 0.61 -11.74
C VAL A 505 -18.13 -0.68 -11.25
N SER A 506 -19.41 -0.88 -11.54
CA SER A 506 -20.06 -2.19 -11.36
C SER A 506 -20.12 -2.97 -12.69
N PHE A 507 -20.52 -4.24 -12.63
CA PHE A 507 -20.85 -5.00 -13.84
C PHE A 507 -22.29 -4.75 -14.27
N SER A 508 -22.48 -4.48 -15.55
CA SER A 508 -23.77 -4.18 -16.17
C SER A 508 -24.02 -5.09 -17.37
N VAL A 509 -25.28 -5.16 -17.80
CA VAL A 509 -25.68 -5.92 -18.99
C VAL A 509 -26.22 -4.97 -20.04
N ALA A 510 -25.61 -5.00 -21.22
CA ALA A 510 -26.10 -4.32 -22.40
C ALA A 510 -27.03 -5.24 -23.21
N MET A 511 -28.19 -4.73 -23.58
CA MET A 511 -29.19 -5.40 -24.41
C MET A 511 -29.69 -4.44 -25.50
N LYS A 512 -30.35 -4.97 -26.54
CA LYS A 512 -30.93 -4.14 -27.59
C LYS A 512 -32.15 -3.38 -27.05
N ASN A 513 -32.26 -2.09 -27.35
CA ASN A 513 -33.40 -1.28 -26.95
C ASN A 513 -34.69 -1.82 -27.60
N PRO A 514 -35.70 -2.25 -26.81
CA PRO A 514 -36.92 -2.84 -27.34
C PRO A 514 -37.80 -1.84 -28.12
N GLN A 515 -37.64 -0.53 -27.89
CA GLN A 515 -38.38 0.49 -28.62
C GLN A 515 -37.99 0.58 -30.10
N ALA A 516 -36.78 0.15 -30.46
CA ALA A 516 -36.37 0.02 -31.86
C ALA A 516 -37.11 -1.11 -32.60
N VAL A 517 -37.78 -2.04 -31.88
CA VAL A 517 -38.23 -3.32 -32.44
C VAL A 517 -39.75 -3.40 -32.67
N ARG A 518 -40.63 -2.61 -32.00
CA ARG A 518 -42.07 -2.99 -31.95
C ARG A 518 -43.17 -1.96 -32.12
N ALA A 519 -42.92 -0.65 -32.15
CA ALA A 519 -44.06 0.27 -32.01
C ALA A 519 -44.97 0.41 -33.25
N PHE A 520 -44.51 0.15 -34.48
CA PHE A 520 -45.28 0.53 -35.69
C PHE A 520 -45.45 -0.53 -36.79
N THR A 521 -44.89 -1.73 -36.67
CA THR A 521 -44.85 -2.72 -37.77
C THR A 521 -45.95 -3.80 -37.71
N SER A 522 -46.72 -3.92 -36.63
CA SER A 522 -47.82 -4.88 -36.59
C SER A 522 -49.06 -4.31 -37.30
N ARG A 523 -49.45 -4.94 -38.42
CA ARG A 523 -50.67 -4.63 -39.20
C ARG A 523 -51.97 -4.66 -38.37
N PHE A 524 -51.94 -5.17 -37.13
CA PHE A 524 -53.10 -5.35 -36.25
C PHE A 524 -53.01 -4.54 -34.94
N TYR A 525 -52.23 -3.45 -34.91
CA TYR A 525 -52.03 -2.61 -33.71
C TYR A 525 -53.33 -2.19 -33.01
N ALA A 526 -54.41 -1.91 -33.75
CA ALA A 526 -55.70 -1.52 -33.19
C ALA A 526 -56.34 -2.57 -32.25
N PHE A 527 -55.98 -3.85 -32.39
CA PHE A 527 -56.48 -4.92 -31.50
C PHE A 527 -55.79 -4.96 -30.13
N ASN A 528 -54.67 -4.24 -29.96
CA ASN A 528 -53.96 -4.13 -28.67
C ASN A 528 -54.67 -3.23 -27.65
N ALA A 529 -55.73 -2.50 -28.05
CA ALA A 529 -56.50 -1.66 -27.14
C ALA A 529 -57.16 -2.46 -26.00
N PHE A 530 -57.52 -3.73 -26.26
CA PHE A 530 -58.06 -4.65 -25.27
C PHE A 530 -57.30 -5.98 -25.29
N THR A 531 -57.24 -6.67 -24.15
CA THR A 531 -56.65 -8.01 -24.10
C THR A 531 -57.51 -9.01 -24.90
N PRO A 532 -56.93 -10.10 -25.45
CA PRO A 532 -57.69 -11.10 -26.20
C PRO A 532 -58.89 -11.68 -25.43
N LYS A 533 -58.77 -11.78 -24.10
CA LYS A 533 -59.85 -12.23 -23.22
C LYS A 533 -61.07 -11.29 -23.30
N VAL A 534 -60.85 -9.98 -23.31
CA VAL A 534 -61.92 -8.98 -23.41
C VAL A 534 -62.61 -9.04 -24.78
N TRP A 535 -61.85 -9.21 -25.86
CA TRP A 535 -62.42 -9.41 -27.20
C TRP A 535 -63.33 -10.64 -27.27
N ILE A 536 -62.90 -11.76 -26.69
CA ILE A 536 -63.72 -12.98 -26.61
C ILE A 536 -64.99 -12.72 -25.80
N CYS A 537 -64.88 -12.08 -24.63
CA CYS A 537 -66.04 -11.71 -23.82
C CYS A 537 -67.02 -10.81 -24.59
N MET A 538 -66.53 -9.86 -25.38
CA MET A 538 -67.37 -8.98 -26.20
C MET A 538 -68.10 -9.76 -27.29
N LEU A 539 -67.43 -10.67 -27.99
CA LEU A 539 -68.04 -11.55 -29.00
C LEU A 539 -69.11 -12.47 -28.38
N VAL A 540 -68.81 -13.07 -27.22
CA VAL A 540 -69.75 -13.92 -26.48
C VAL A 540 -70.97 -13.10 -26.02
N SER A 541 -70.76 -11.90 -25.48
CA SER A 541 -71.83 -11.01 -25.06
C SER A 541 -72.73 -10.57 -26.23
N ALA A 542 -72.13 -10.27 -27.39
CA ALA A 542 -72.88 -9.94 -28.62
C ALA A 542 -73.69 -11.13 -29.15
N ALA A 543 -73.15 -12.35 -29.06
CA ALA A 543 -73.86 -13.57 -29.42
C ALA A 543 -75.04 -13.83 -28.46
N ILE A 544 -74.83 -13.68 -27.14
CA ILE A 544 -75.89 -13.80 -26.13
C ILE A 544 -76.98 -12.75 -26.36
N PHE A 545 -76.61 -11.49 -26.57
CA PHE A 545 -77.57 -10.43 -26.88
C PHE A 545 -78.37 -10.75 -28.15
N SER A 546 -77.71 -11.17 -29.23
CA SER A 546 -78.37 -11.53 -30.49
C SER A 546 -79.35 -12.70 -30.31
N ALA A 547 -78.98 -13.71 -29.52
CA ALA A 547 -79.82 -14.85 -29.21
C ALA A 547 -81.04 -14.45 -28.35
N LEU A 548 -80.83 -13.65 -27.30
CA LEU A 548 -81.91 -13.14 -26.44
C LEU A 548 -82.85 -12.22 -27.21
N PHE A 549 -82.30 -11.32 -28.02
CA PHE A 549 -83.08 -10.42 -28.86
C PHE A 549 -83.89 -11.20 -29.91
N HIS A 550 -83.31 -12.24 -30.52
CA HIS A 550 -84.05 -13.13 -31.42
C HIS A 550 -85.14 -13.94 -30.71
N ALA A 551 -84.87 -14.47 -29.52
CA ALA A 551 -85.88 -15.18 -28.74
C ALA A 551 -87.05 -14.25 -28.37
N ILE A 552 -86.77 -13.06 -27.81
CA ILE A 552 -87.80 -12.10 -27.42
C ILE A 552 -88.62 -11.65 -28.63
N THR A 553 -88.00 -11.33 -29.76
CA THR A 553 -88.72 -10.93 -30.97
C THR A 553 -89.55 -12.07 -31.58
N LYS A 554 -89.12 -13.32 -31.43
CA LYS A 554 -89.88 -14.52 -31.84
C LYS A 554 -91.09 -14.79 -30.93
N PHE A 555 -90.95 -14.63 -29.61
CA PHE A 555 -92.02 -14.92 -28.64
C PHE A 555 -92.98 -13.75 -28.40
N THR A 556 -92.51 -12.50 -28.49
CA THR A 556 -93.33 -11.29 -28.29
C THR A 556 -93.84 -10.65 -29.59
N GLY A 557 -93.41 -11.17 -30.75
CA GLY A 557 -93.91 -10.75 -32.05
C GLY A 557 -95.37 -11.18 -32.25
N ALA A 558 -96.31 -10.24 -32.22
CA ALA A 558 -97.72 -10.49 -32.51
C ALA A 558 -97.92 -11.05 -33.94
N PRO A 559 -98.94 -11.90 -34.20
CA PRO A 559 -99.22 -12.48 -35.52
C PRO A 559 -99.63 -11.50 -36.62
N ASP A 560 -99.92 -10.23 -36.33
CA ASP A 560 -100.66 -9.35 -37.25
C ASP A 560 -99.85 -8.20 -37.88
N SER A 561 -98.69 -8.51 -38.47
CA SER A 561 -98.09 -7.61 -39.48
C SER A 561 -97.59 -8.36 -40.71
N ILE A 562 -98.38 -9.35 -41.14
CA ILE A 562 -98.19 -10.06 -42.42
C ILE A 562 -98.41 -9.12 -43.63
N GLN A 563 -98.93 -7.90 -43.45
CA GLN A 563 -99.26 -7.00 -44.56
C GLN A 563 -98.62 -5.59 -44.56
N SER A 564 -97.83 -5.18 -43.57
CA SER A 564 -97.17 -3.85 -43.57
C SER A 564 -95.64 -3.87 -43.54
N ALA A 565 -95.03 -5.02 -43.87
CA ALA A 565 -93.68 -5.07 -44.39
C ALA A 565 -93.77 -5.36 -45.89
N SER A 566 -94.13 -4.34 -46.68
CA SER A 566 -93.97 -4.40 -48.13
C SER A 566 -92.50 -4.66 -48.46
N GLY A 567 -92.21 -5.86 -48.97
CA GLY A 567 -91.06 -6.14 -49.82
C GLY A 567 -89.88 -6.87 -49.18
N ILE A 568 -89.81 -8.18 -49.44
CA ILE A 568 -88.60 -9.04 -49.53
C ILE A 568 -88.17 -9.82 -48.25
N TRP A 569 -88.41 -9.35 -47.01
CA TRP A 569 -87.78 -9.99 -45.80
C TRP A 569 -88.77 -10.51 -44.73
N GLY A 570 -89.97 -10.93 -45.11
CA GLY A 570 -90.99 -11.47 -44.20
C GLY A 570 -90.60 -12.82 -43.59
N ARG A 571 -90.34 -12.85 -42.28
CA ARG A 571 -90.09 -14.00 -41.37
C ARG A 571 -88.90 -14.94 -41.70
N ARG A 572 -88.55 -15.18 -42.97
CA ARG A 572 -87.50 -16.13 -43.38
C ARG A 572 -86.08 -15.67 -43.05
N ASN A 573 -85.86 -14.35 -42.96
CA ASN A 573 -84.56 -13.74 -42.67
C ASN A 573 -84.55 -12.96 -41.34
N ALA A 574 -85.48 -13.30 -40.42
CA ALA A 574 -85.63 -12.62 -39.14
C ALA A 574 -84.38 -12.76 -38.24
N LEU A 575 -83.71 -13.92 -38.26
CA LEU A 575 -82.43 -14.09 -37.55
C LEU A 575 -81.36 -13.16 -38.11
N THR A 576 -81.24 -13.08 -39.44
CA THR A 576 -80.28 -12.20 -40.12
C THR A 576 -80.53 -10.73 -39.81
N MET A 577 -81.81 -10.30 -39.82
CA MET A 577 -82.17 -8.91 -39.48
C MET A 577 -81.97 -8.58 -38.00
N ASN A 578 -82.16 -9.55 -37.10
CA ASN A 578 -81.90 -9.38 -35.67
C ASN A 578 -80.39 -9.33 -35.36
N VAL A 579 -79.59 -10.15 -36.04
CA VAL A 579 -78.13 -10.08 -35.97
C VAL A 579 -77.63 -8.77 -36.59
N TRP A 580 -78.22 -8.32 -37.71
CA TRP A 580 -77.94 -7.02 -38.30
C TRP A 580 -78.26 -5.86 -37.35
N PHE A 581 -79.39 -5.93 -36.65
CA PHE A 581 -79.74 -4.98 -35.59
C PHE A 581 -78.71 -4.97 -34.46
N ALA A 582 -78.24 -6.15 -34.03
CA ALA A 582 -77.21 -6.27 -32.99
C ALA A 582 -75.86 -5.69 -33.43
N ILE A 583 -75.41 -5.98 -34.66
CA ILE A 583 -74.16 -5.46 -35.22
C ILE A 583 -74.23 -3.94 -35.36
N GLY A 584 -75.26 -3.40 -36.01
CA GLY A 584 -75.36 -1.94 -36.18
C GLY A 584 -75.57 -1.19 -34.87
N SER A 585 -76.34 -1.75 -33.91
CA SER A 585 -76.44 -1.21 -32.55
C SER A 585 -75.10 -1.20 -31.81
N SER A 586 -74.22 -2.17 -32.08
CA SER A 586 -72.87 -2.23 -31.49
C SER A 586 -71.92 -1.22 -32.12
N MET A 587 -72.06 -0.96 -33.42
CA MET A 587 -71.28 0.04 -34.15
C MET A 587 -71.83 1.46 -34.02
N MET A 588 -72.85 1.67 -33.17
CA MET A 588 -73.53 2.96 -32.98
C MET A 588 -74.12 3.52 -34.30
N GLN A 589 -74.59 2.64 -35.19
CA GLN A 589 -75.20 2.97 -36.47
C GLN A 589 -76.69 2.58 -36.49
N GLY A 590 -77.50 3.39 -37.18
CA GLY A 590 -78.92 3.11 -37.37
C GLY A 590 -79.13 1.96 -38.37
N THR A 591 -79.89 0.94 -37.99
CA THR A 591 -80.12 -0.28 -38.81
C THR A 591 -81.47 -0.31 -39.51
N GLY A 592 -82.33 0.70 -39.29
CA GLY A 592 -83.70 0.76 -39.83
C GLY A 592 -84.69 -0.23 -39.22
N VAL A 593 -84.23 -1.11 -38.33
CA VAL A 593 -85.04 -2.08 -37.57
C VAL A 593 -85.17 -1.57 -36.14
N TYR A 594 -86.39 -1.55 -35.60
CA TYR A 594 -86.66 -0.97 -34.28
C TYR A 594 -87.36 -1.96 -33.33
N PRO A 595 -86.95 -2.03 -32.05
CA PRO A 595 -87.61 -2.88 -31.06
C PRO A 595 -89.05 -2.42 -30.80
N ARG A 596 -90.03 -3.29 -31.06
CA ARG A 596 -91.46 -2.99 -30.90
C ARG A 596 -91.97 -3.26 -29.47
N SER A 597 -91.58 -4.36 -28.84
CA SER A 597 -92.06 -4.74 -27.50
C SER A 597 -91.27 -4.07 -26.38
N ILE A 598 -91.90 -3.83 -25.22
CA ILE A 598 -91.25 -3.17 -24.09
C ILE A 598 -90.02 -3.94 -23.58
N SER A 599 -90.09 -5.27 -23.53
CA SER A 599 -88.97 -6.14 -23.16
C SER A 599 -87.80 -6.02 -24.15
N SER A 600 -88.09 -5.94 -25.47
CA SER A 600 -87.04 -5.74 -26.48
C SER A 600 -86.42 -4.34 -26.42
N ARG A 601 -87.18 -3.31 -26.01
CA ARG A 601 -86.68 -1.94 -25.81
C ARG A 601 -85.76 -1.84 -24.60
N ILE A 602 -86.12 -2.46 -23.49
CA ILE A 602 -85.28 -2.50 -22.27
C ILE A 602 -83.97 -3.23 -22.57
N LEU A 603 -84.03 -4.41 -23.22
CA LEU A 603 -82.84 -5.17 -23.59
C LEU A 603 -81.94 -4.38 -24.56
N SER A 604 -82.52 -3.71 -25.56
CA SER A 604 -81.77 -2.87 -26.51
C SER A 604 -81.15 -1.64 -25.82
N GLY A 605 -81.86 -1.01 -24.89
CA GLY A 605 -81.33 0.12 -24.11
C GLY A 605 -80.14 -0.26 -23.24
N ALA A 606 -80.21 -1.42 -22.57
CA ALA A 606 -79.07 -1.96 -21.80
C ALA A 606 -77.87 -2.29 -22.72
N TRP A 607 -78.14 -2.85 -23.90
CA TRP A 607 -77.10 -3.13 -24.90
C TRP A 607 -76.46 -1.86 -25.44
N TRP A 608 -77.24 -0.83 -25.79
CA TRP A 608 -76.72 0.45 -26.25
C TRP A 608 -75.86 1.15 -25.19
N PHE A 609 -76.25 1.09 -23.92
CA PHE A 609 -75.42 1.59 -22.83
C PHE A 609 -74.09 0.83 -22.76
N ALA A 610 -74.13 -0.50 -22.80
CA ALA A 610 -72.92 -1.33 -22.77
C ALA A 610 -71.98 -1.08 -23.97
N THR A 611 -72.52 -1.02 -25.20
CA THR A 611 -71.72 -0.79 -26.41
C THR A 611 -71.15 0.63 -26.47
N THR A 612 -71.87 1.62 -25.96
CA THR A 612 -71.38 3.01 -25.82
C THR A 612 -70.20 3.06 -24.84
N VAL A 613 -70.33 2.46 -23.66
CA VAL A 613 -69.25 2.42 -22.66
C VAL A 613 -68.02 1.69 -23.22
N LEU A 614 -68.21 0.54 -23.88
CA LEU A 614 -67.10 -0.20 -24.52
C LEU A 614 -66.40 0.62 -25.60
N THR A 615 -67.15 1.38 -26.40
CA THR A 615 -66.59 2.26 -27.44
C THR A 615 -65.78 3.40 -26.82
N CYS A 616 -66.30 4.06 -25.77
CA CYS A 616 -65.56 5.09 -25.05
C CYS A 616 -64.26 4.55 -24.42
N LEU A 617 -64.29 3.36 -23.82
CA LEU A 617 -63.10 2.70 -23.26
C LEU A 617 -62.09 2.33 -24.35
N PHE A 618 -62.56 1.87 -25.52
CA PHE A 618 -61.70 1.56 -26.66
C PHE A 618 -60.98 2.82 -27.14
N ILE A 619 -61.71 3.94 -27.33
CA ILE A 619 -61.13 5.22 -27.74
C ILE A 619 -60.13 5.72 -26.69
N ALA A 620 -60.46 5.64 -25.39
CA ALA A 620 -59.57 6.07 -24.32
C ALA A 620 -58.27 5.24 -24.27
N SER A 621 -58.38 3.91 -24.38
CA SER A 621 -57.23 3.00 -24.41
C SER A 621 -56.34 3.25 -25.65
N MET A 622 -56.94 3.35 -26.83
CA MET A 622 -56.22 3.71 -28.06
C MET A 622 -55.51 5.06 -27.95
N THR A 623 -56.21 6.08 -27.42
CA THR A 623 -55.64 7.43 -27.26
C THR A 623 -54.45 7.41 -26.29
N ALA A 624 -54.53 6.65 -25.20
CA ALA A 624 -53.42 6.48 -24.26
C ALA A 624 -52.23 5.78 -24.93
N GLN A 625 -52.47 4.70 -25.69
CA GLN A 625 -51.42 3.97 -26.40
C GLN A 625 -50.76 4.80 -27.50
N LEU A 626 -51.51 5.67 -28.18
CA LEU A 626 -50.98 6.61 -29.17
C LEU A 626 -50.16 7.75 -28.52
N LYS A 627 -50.59 8.27 -27.36
CA LYS A 627 -49.87 9.34 -26.63
C LYS A 627 -48.59 8.89 -25.95
N VAL A 628 -48.52 7.65 -25.46
CA VAL A 628 -47.31 7.08 -24.83
C VAL A 628 -46.12 7.03 -25.80
N ASN A 629 -46.39 7.04 -27.11
CA ASN A 629 -45.36 7.05 -28.14
C ASN A 629 -44.86 8.44 -28.53
N ASP A 630 -45.46 9.54 -28.07
CA ASP A 630 -44.93 10.91 -28.26
C ASP A 630 -44.05 11.36 -27.09
N SER A 631 -44.14 10.70 -25.92
CA SER A 631 -43.15 10.81 -24.85
C SER A 631 -41.92 9.95 -25.15
N ILE A 632 -41.30 10.18 -26.31
CA ILE A 632 -40.02 9.60 -26.78
C ILE A 632 -38.86 10.22 -25.99
N GLY A 633 -38.97 10.21 -24.67
CA GLY A 633 -37.88 10.44 -23.75
C GLY A 633 -37.66 9.17 -22.94
N ASP A 634 -36.47 9.01 -22.40
CA ASP A 634 -35.95 7.90 -21.57
C ASP A 634 -36.84 7.40 -20.39
N ASN A 635 -38.03 7.96 -20.21
CA ASN A 635 -38.90 7.82 -19.04
C ASN A 635 -40.11 6.88 -19.26
N SER A 636 -40.10 6.04 -20.31
CA SER A 636 -41.17 5.04 -20.42
C SER A 636 -41.11 4.07 -19.22
N PRO A 637 -42.24 3.74 -18.57
CA PRO A 637 -42.24 2.91 -17.36
C PRO A 637 -41.68 1.50 -17.61
N GLN A 638 -41.81 0.99 -18.84
CA GLN A 638 -41.25 -0.30 -19.25
C GLN A 638 -39.71 -0.24 -19.39
N LEU A 639 -39.17 0.86 -19.94
CA LEU A 639 -37.72 1.08 -20.01
C LEU A 639 -37.11 1.22 -18.62
N ILE A 640 -37.76 1.93 -17.70
CA ILE A 640 -37.30 2.09 -16.32
C ILE A 640 -37.23 0.73 -15.62
N GLN A 641 -38.27 -0.11 -15.79
CA GLN A 641 -38.27 -1.46 -15.22
C GLN A 641 -37.13 -2.32 -15.77
N LEU A 642 -36.86 -2.24 -17.07
CA LEU A 642 -35.75 -2.98 -17.69
C LEU A 642 -34.38 -2.47 -17.23
N LYS A 643 -34.20 -1.15 -17.11
CA LYS A 643 -32.97 -0.53 -16.59
C LYS A 643 -32.69 -0.93 -15.12
N SER A 644 -33.74 -1.22 -14.35
CA SER A 644 -33.66 -1.62 -12.93
C SER A 644 -33.47 -3.12 -12.67
N LEU A 645 -33.35 -3.96 -13.71
CA LEU A 645 -33.10 -5.39 -13.53
C LEU A 645 -31.70 -5.63 -12.95
N SER A 646 -31.62 -6.43 -11.89
CA SER A 646 -30.33 -6.85 -11.33
C SER A 646 -29.66 -7.87 -12.23
N LEU A 647 -28.32 -7.85 -12.27
CA LEU A 647 -27.52 -8.82 -12.99
C LEU A 647 -27.85 -10.25 -12.54
N GLU A 648 -28.02 -10.45 -11.24
CA GLU A 648 -28.30 -11.76 -10.66
C GLU A 648 -29.62 -12.36 -11.18
N SER A 649 -30.66 -11.53 -11.32
CA SER A 649 -31.95 -11.98 -11.87
C SER A 649 -31.84 -12.46 -13.32
N ILE A 650 -31.04 -11.74 -14.13
CA ILE A 650 -30.82 -12.07 -15.54
C ILE A 650 -30.01 -13.37 -15.67
N LEU A 651 -28.96 -13.53 -14.86
CA LEU A 651 -28.14 -14.73 -14.87
C LEU A 651 -28.90 -15.96 -14.37
N LEU A 652 -29.76 -15.80 -13.35
CA LEU A 652 -30.64 -16.87 -12.88
C LEU A 652 -31.61 -17.32 -13.98
N GLU A 653 -32.25 -16.37 -14.65
CA GLU A 653 -33.18 -16.69 -15.74
C GLU A 653 -32.47 -17.37 -16.92
N SER A 654 -31.26 -16.90 -17.27
CA SER A 654 -30.40 -17.54 -18.27
C SER A 654 -30.06 -19.00 -17.93
N LEU A 655 -29.85 -19.32 -16.65
CA LEU A 655 -29.53 -20.68 -16.18
C LEU A 655 -30.75 -21.59 -16.15
N GLU A 656 -31.90 -21.09 -15.69
CA GLU A 656 -33.11 -21.92 -15.53
C GLU A 656 -33.84 -22.16 -16.85
N LYS A 657 -33.94 -21.11 -17.69
CA LYS A 657 -34.72 -21.15 -18.94
C LYS A 657 -33.87 -21.30 -20.19
N GLY A 658 -32.54 -21.15 -20.08
CA GLY A 658 -31.63 -21.13 -21.24
C GLY A 658 -31.74 -19.87 -22.10
N TRP A 659 -32.49 -18.87 -21.65
CA TRP A 659 -32.72 -17.60 -22.33
C TRP A 659 -32.96 -16.50 -21.28
N PRO A 660 -32.43 -15.27 -21.43
CA PRO A 660 -31.59 -14.77 -22.53
C PRO A 660 -30.14 -15.30 -22.48
N LYS A 661 -29.45 -15.38 -23.63
CA LYS A 661 -28.03 -15.77 -23.66
C LYS A 661 -27.17 -14.58 -23.24
N VAL A 662 -26.48 -14.69 -22.12
CA VAL A 662 -25.54 -13.66 -21.65
C VAL A 662 -24.13 -14.02 -22.09
N GLY A 663 -23.43 -13.11 -22.77
CA GLY A 663 -22.04 -13.27 -23.18
C GLY A 663 -21.09 -12.42 -22.35
N ILE A 664 -19.84 -12.86 -22.24
CA ILE A 664 -18.78 -12.19 -21.47
C ILE A 664 -17.49 -12.12 -22.30
N LEU A 665 -16.77 -11.01 -22.14
CA LEU A 665 -15.44 -10.83 -22.72
C LEU A 665 -14.43 -11.80 -22.08
N TYR A 666 -13.69 -12.56 -22.89
CA TYR A 666 -12.67 -13.50 -22.40
C TYR A 666 -11.34 -13.31 -23.15
N PRO A 667 -10.22 -13.06 -22.45
CA PRO A 667 -10.07 -12.91 -20.99
C PRO A 667 -10.46 -11.51 -20.47
N SER A 668 -11.15 -11.43 -19.33
CA SER A 668 -11.49 -10.14 -18.68
C SER A 668 -11.52 -10.24 -17.14
N ASN A 669 -11.62 -9.08 -16.48
CA ASN A 669 -11.84 -9.02 -15.03
C ASN A 669 -13.19 -9.64 -14.65
N ALA A 670 -14.26 -9.38 -15.42
CA ALA A 670 -15.58 -9.98 -15.24
C ALA A 670 -15.55 -11.51 -15.32
N ALA A 671 -14.87 -12.07 -16.33
CA ALA A 671 -14.72 -13.53 -16.45
C ALA A 671 -13.95 -14.14 -15.28
N THR A 672 -12.92 -13.44 -14.79
CA THR A 672 -12.13 -13.89 -13.64
C THR A 672 -12.93 -13.81 -12.35
N PHE A 673 -13.74 -12.76 -12.18
CA PHE A 673 -14.66 -12.59 -11.05
C PHE A 673 -15.66 -13.74 -10.98
N ILE A 674 -16.37 -14.03 -12.08
CA ILE A 674 -17.36 -15.11 -12.15
C ILE A 674 -16.72 -16.47 -11.84
N LYS A 675 -15.54 -16.75 -12.40
CA LYS A 675 -14.85 -18.03 -12.20
C LYS A 675 -14.33 -18.22 -10.77
N ARG A 676 -13.93 -17.14 -10.08
CA ARG A 676 -13.38 -17.18 -8.71
C ARG A 676 -14.41 -16.90 -7.61
N SER A 677 -15.61 -16.49 -7.96
CA SER A 677 -16.63 -16.12 -6.99
C SER A 677 -17.06 -17.32 -6.13
N SER A 678 -17.26 -17.08 -4.84
CA SER A 678 -17.75 -18.09 -3.89
C SER A 678 -19.26 -18.29 -3.97
N ILE A 679 -19.99 -17.35 -4.58
CA ILE A 679 -21.46 -17.36 -4.65
C ILE A 679 -21.94 -18.48 -5.60
N PRO A 680 -22.93 -19.30 -5.21
CA PRO A 680 -23.39 -20.45 -6.01
C PRO A 680 -23.88 -20.10 -7.42
N LEU A 681 -24.55 -18.95 -7.58
CA LEU A 681 -25.04 -18.46 -8.87
C LEU A 681 -23.91 -18.30 -9.89
N TYR A 682 -22.89 -17.51 -9.54
CA TYR A 682 -21.75 -17.27 -10.43
C TYR A 682 -20.95 -18.54 -10.72
N ARG A 683 -20.85 -19.47 -9.76
CA ARG A 683 -20.18 -20.76 -9.98
C ARG A 683 -20.91 -21.65 -10.99
N ARG A 684 -22.24 -21.73 -10.91
CA ARG A 684 -23.07 -22.45 -11.89
C ARG A 684 -22.96 -21.82 -13.27
N TYR A 685 -22.99 -20.49 -13.31
CA TYR A 685 -22.83 -19.76 -14.56
C TYR A 685 -21.40 -19.89 -15.14
N ALA A 686 -20.37 -19.97 -14.30
CA ALA A 686 -19.00 -20.27 -14.73
C ALA A 686 -18.89 -21.64 -15.41
N ALA A 687 -19.59 -22.66 -14.90
CA ALA A 687 -19.66 -23.98 -15.52
C ALA A 687 -20.36 -23.90 -16.89
N LEU A 688 -21.47 -23.18 -16.99
CA LEU A 688 -22.17 -22.93 -18.26
C LEU A 688 -21.26 -22.26 -19.31
N LEU A 689 -20.44 -21.28 -18.90
CA LEU A 689 -19.47 -20.61 -19.77
C LEU A 689 -18.35 -21.55 -20.24
N ASP A 690 -17.94 -22.50 -19.41
CA ASP A 690 -16.91 -23.48 -19.77
C ASP A 690 -17.48 -24.57 -20.70
N GLU A 691 -18.76 -24.92 -20.57
CA GLU A 691 -19.48 -25.82 -21.50
C GLU A 691 -19.83 -25.16 -22.84
N ASN A 692 -20.18 -23.87 -22.85
CA ASN A 692 -20.66 -23.15 -24.03
C ASN A 692 -19.65 -22.07 -24.49
N PRO A 693 -18.74 -22.39 -25.42
CA PRO A 693 -17.75 -21.43 -25.91
C PRO A 693 -18.39 -20.25 -26.68
N ASP A 694 -19.60 -20.41 -27.21
CA ASP A 694 -20.31 -19.36 -27.96
C ASP A 694 -20.63 -18.10 -27.12
N LEU A 695 -20.71 -18.24 -25.80
CA LEU A 695 -20.94 -17.13 -24.86
C LEU A 695 -19.67 -16.30 -24.60
N LYS A 696 -18.49 -16.82 -24.97
CA LYS A 696 -17.20 -16.12 -24.80
C LYS A 696 -16.93 -15.23 -26.02
N VAL A 697 -16.79 -13.94 -25.76
CA VAL A 697 -16.53 -12.90 -26.78
C VAL A 697 -15.06 -12.47 -26.71
N ARG A 698 -14.42 -12.15 -27.84
CA ARG A 698 -13.00 -11.77 -27.87
C ARG A 698 -12.74 -10.26 -27.78
N SER A 699 -13.63 -9.42 -28.29
CA SER A 699 -13.53 -7.96 -28.16
C SER A 699 -14.89 -7.33 -27.85
N ARG A 700 -14.88 -6.12 -27.27
CA ARG A 700 -16.11 -5.41 -26.89
C ARG A 700 -16.97 -5.10 -28.11
N GLU A 701 -16.34 -4.76 -29.23
CA GLU A 701 -17.00 -4.47 -30.52
C GLU A 701 -17.75 -5.70 -31.06
N GLU A 702 -17.15 -6.89 -30.95
CA GLU A 702 -17.80 -8.14 -31.32
C GLU A 702 -19.04 -8.40 -30.45
N GLY A 703 -18.92 -8.18 -29.13
CA GLY A 703 -20.01 -8.38 -28.17
C GLY A 703 -21.20 -7.47 -28.46
N ILE A 704 -20.95 -6.18 -28.67
CA ILE A 704 -21.97 -5.20 -29.05
C ILE A 704 -22.62 -5.53 -30.40
N ARG A 705 -21.81 -5.91 -31.40
CA ARG A 705 -22.35 -6.32 -32.71
C ARG A 705 -23.33 -7.48 -32.56
N ARG A 706 -22.98 -8.50 -31.77
CA ARG A 706 -23.88 -9.63 -31.49
C ARG A 706 -25.15 -9.21 -30.77
N VAL A 707 -25.08 -8.29 -29.80
CA VAL A 707 -26.29 -7.74 -29.13
C VAL A 707 -27.22 -7.07 -30.16
N ARG A 708 -26.65 -6.30 -31.09
CA ARG A 708 -27.40 -5.60 -32.14
C ARG A 708 -28.03 -6.56 -33.15
N GLU A 709 -27.32 -7.60 -33.55
CA GLU A 709 -27.75 -8.61 -34.52
C GLU A 709 -28.78 -9.60 -33.94
N SER A 710 -28.75 -9.86 -32.63
CA SER A 710 -29.57 -10.89 -32.01
C SER A 710 -30.99 -10.45 -31.62
N ASP A 711 -31.39 -9.21 -31.90
CA ASP A 711 -32.74 -8.68 -31.65
C ASP A 711 -33.34 -9.00 -30.25
N GLY A 712 -32.48 -8.98 -29.21
CA GLY A 712 -32.86 -9.29 -27.82
C GLY A 712 -32.65 -10.75 -27.38
N GLY A 713 -32.17 -11.63 -28.25
CA GLY A 713 -31.79 -13.01 -27.91
C GLY A 713 -30.42 -13.17 -27.26
N PHE A 714 -29.57 -12.15 -27.36
CA PHE A 714 -28.23 -12.10 -26.78
C PHE A 714 -28.04 -10.80 -26.00
N MET A 715 -27.45 -10.93 -24.83
CA MET A 715 -27.09 -9.83 -23.94
C MET A 715 -25.59 -9.90 -23.67
N PHE A 716 -24.94 -8.76 -23.45
CA PHE A 716 -23.50 -8.70 -23.25
C PHE A 716 -23.17 -8.03 -21.92
N MET A 717 -22.46 -8.75 -21.06
CA MET A 717 -22.03 -8.28 -19.75
C MET A 717 -20.66 -7.59 -19.85
N MET A 718 -20.57 -6.36 -19.35
CA MET A 718 -19.32 -5.59 -19.28
C MET A 718 -19.36 -4.57 -18.13
N GLU A 719 -18.27 -3.84 -17.92
CA GLU A 719 -18.21 -2.77 -16.92
C GLU A 719 -19.18 -1.63 -17.24
N SER A 720 -19.88 -1.13 -16.22
CA SER A 720 -20.96 -0.12 -16.30
C SER A 720 -20.60 1.12 -17.12
N THR A 721 -19.45 1.74 -16.86
CA THR A 721 -19.00 2.93 -17.58
C THR A 721 -18.81 2.69 -19.07
N SER A 722 -18.30 1.51 -19.45
CA SER A 722 -18.16 1.11 -20.86
C SER A 722 -19.53 0.91 -21.52
N SER A 723 -20.44 0.22 -20.83
CA SER A 723 -21.81 0.02 -21.32
C SER A 723 -22.55 1.34 -21.53
N GLU A 724 -22.52 2.23 -20.53
CA GLU A 724 -23.20 3.53 -20.56
C GLU A 724 -22.66 4.41 -21.68
N TYR A 725 -21.34 4.46 -21.85
CA TYR A 725 -20.71 5.16 -22.95
C TYR A 725 -21.19 4.64 -24.31
N LEU A 726 -21.22 3.32 -24.50
CA LEU A 726 -21.67 2.70 -25.74
C LEU A 726 -23.17 2.89 -26.01
N ALA A 727 -24.00 2.94 -24.96
CA ALA A 727 -25.42 3.23 -25.07
C ALA A 727 -25.69 4.68 -25.51
N GLY A 728 -24.85 5.63 -25.07
CA GLY A 728 -24.91 7.03 -25.49
C GLY A 728 -24.45 7.27 -26.93
N GLN A 729 -23.80 6.30 -27.59
CA GLN A 729 -23.35 6.44 -28.97
C GLN A 729 -24.47 6.18 -29.97
N LYS A 730 -24.48 6.95 -31.08
CA LYS A 730 -25.36 6.69 -32.23
C LYS A 730 -25.12 5.27 -32.76
N PRO A 731 -26.17 4.49 -33.08
CA PRO A 731 -27.57 4.89 -33.24
C PRO A 731 -28.45 4.87 -31.98
N CYS A 732 -27.87 4.86 -30.77
CA CYS A 732 -28.60 4.85 -29.48
C CYS A 732 -29.56 3.66 -29.34
N ASP A 733 -29.15 2.51 -29.88
CA ASP A 733 -29.95 1.29 -30.02
C ASP A 733 -29.73 0.29 -28.88
N LEU A 734 -28.93 0.66 -27.88
CA LEU A 734 -28.61 -0.17 -26.72
C LEU A 734 -29.31 0.36 -25.48
N LEU A 735 -29.70 -0.58 -24.62
CA LEU A 735 -30.24 -0.35 -23.28
C LEU A 735 -29.33 -1.06 -22.29
N VAL A 736 -28.99 -0.40 -21.20
CA VAL A 736 -28.06 -0.91 -20.18
C VAL A 736 -28.79 -1.01 -18.85
N THR A 737 -28.51 -2.08 -18.11
CA THR A 737 -29.00 -2.24 -16.73
C THR A 737 -28.06 -1.55 -15.75
N HIS A 738 -28.62 -0.86 -14.76
CA HIS A 738 -27.85 -0.30 -13.65
C HIS A 738 -27.99 -1.22 -12.45
N ASP A 739 -26.92 -1.95 -12.14
CA ASP A 739 -26.83 -2.73 -10.92
C ASP A 739 -25.93 -2.01 -9.91
N SER A 740 -26.43 -1.86 -8.69
CA SER A 740 -25.77 -1.19 -7.57
C SER A 740 -24.95 -2.15 -6.70
N TYR A 741 -24.84 -3.42 -7.08
CA TYR A 741 -24.15 -4.44 -6.30
C TYR A 741 -22.90 -4.96 -7.04
N ASN A 742 -21.78 -5.11 -6.31
CA ASN A 742 -20.43 -5.49 -6.79
C ASN A 742 -19.68 -4.39 -7.57
N PHE A 743 -19.01 -3.50 -6.83
CA PHE A 743 -18.12 -2.49 -7.39
C PHE A 743 -16.67 -2.99 -7.50
N VAL A 744 -16.01 -2.56 -8.56
CA VAL A 744 -14.58 -2.69 -8.83
C VAL A 744 -14.03 -1.29 -8.98
N GLY A 745 -12.95 -0.98 -8.26
CA GLY A 745 -12.27 0.31 -8.40
C GLY A 745 -11.24 0.28 -9.53
N TYR A 746 -11.23 1.31 -10.37
CA TYR A 746 -10.11 1.62 -11.26
C TYR A 746 -9.12 2.52 -10.56
N GLY A 747 -7.85 2.11 -10.53
CA GLY A 747 -6.78 2.83 -9.87
C GLY A 747 -5.56 2.93 -10.77
N ILE A 748 -4.73 3.95 -10.51
CA ILE A 748 -3.46 4.13 -11.20
C ILE A 748 -2.44 3.18 -10.56
N ALA A 749 -1.82 2.32 -11.38
CA ALA A 749 -0.79 1.41 -10.88
C ALA A 749 0.60 2.04 -11.05
N TYR A 750 1.46 1.90 -10.06
CA TYR A 750 2.82 2.41 -10.12
C TYR A 750 3.81 1.45 -9.45
N SER A 751 5.07 1.57 -9.84
CA SER A 751 6.13 0.77 -9.22
C SER A 751 6.31 1.15 -7.75
N SER A 752 6.46 0.16 -6.87
CA SER A 752 6.80 0.41 -5.45
C SER A 752 8.16 1.11 -5.28
N VAL A 753 8.96 1.20 -6.34
CA VAL A 753 10.27 1.87 -6.39
C VAL A 753 10.17 3.34 -6.84
N LEU A 754 8.97 3.86 -7.16
CA LEU A 754 8.79 5.26 -7.54
C LEU A 754 9.22 6.23 -6.41
N ASP A 755 9.76 7.40 -6.77
CA ASP A 755 10.19 8.44 -5.83
C ASP A 755 9.06 8.81 -4.86
N PRO A 756 9.31 8.93 -3.53
CA PRO A 756 8.34 9.40 -2.56
C PRO A 756 7.68 10.76 -2.87
N GLN A 757 8.31 11.64 -3.65
CA GLN A 757 7.67 12.90 -4.09
C GLN A 757 6.71 12.70 -5.27
N MET A 758 6.83 11.59 -6.00
CA MET A 758 5.94 11.24 -7.11
C MET A 758 4.78 10.31 -6.71
N LYS A 759 4.87 9.67 -5.53
CA LYS A 759 3.79 8.89 -4.92
C LYS A 759 2.87 9.80 -4.12
#